data_AF-A0A409VBB8-F1
#
_entry.id   AF-A0A409VBB8-F1
#
_cell.length_a   1.000
_cell.length_b   1.000
_cell.length_c   1.000
_cell.angle_alpha   90.00
_cell.angle_beta   90.00
_cell.angle_gamma   90.00
#
_symmetry.space_group_name_H-M   'P 1'
#
loop_
_entity.id
_entity.type
_entity.pdbx_description
1 polymer ?
#
loop_
_entity_poly.entity_id
_entity_poly.type
_entity_poly.pdbx_seq_one_letter_code
_entity_poly.pdbx_strand_id
1 'polypeptide(L)'
;MSSNGAPFLLINAFTTSAFGGNPCLVVFVEDLEGKDEELSKTAINFQQPMMSVVSKTALASDTPNALVHDIRFFASNGKQVPICGHGTLAAGAAIFSLPEMANTSVDTIMFRNRDGQFLKAEKVSGGLVEISLPSGPLCEATDEEKKRLQPFLDRAFGRQVKVKNIMTGGVHYSVYNLVELDESENLEECEINADELKDNGYIVNVITTSSPTANELTTLTRTPMATLHLQWSSTEEYHLWAWDMGKVHHTAIVVQRIKSNMHVAQLGIIGDDKRLPVVIKLARGEAQQEPLLREYGFYTRELKSLQGTVVPKCYGFFRGRVHGVKLGCLILEYCFEARPDLNHEAEFYRKAMIAACKLHYAGLVHGDLLSGKHVIGQGKEPRIIDFSKAVRHTCQNGVPTNPYERNPEKRRFCPELMELERHFSLVIDGPTTHQVMYGIPTSFRPAVPTTVKRRKRVRGVFVMMTVKTLPNATMTRLLFSVFDVTTQAFYKAKHSFAIVNLKPIVPGHVLVVPQRSVPRLADLDDSELTCLMRSINHVGKVMERVYGGDGLTIACQDGKAAGQSVPHVHFHILPRKFHGDPFAGKNDEIYPALEENEASIPHNLKHIPLRVDADDDRKPRTLPEMEQEAQWLKGFFEETQQ
;
A
#
# COMPACT_ATOMS: atom_id res chain seq x y z
N MET A 1 8.72 48.62 -2.60
CA MET A 1 8.61 48.35 -1.16
C MET A 1 9.24 46.99 -0.91
N SER A 2 10.06 46.82 0.13
CA SER A 2 10.51 45.50 0.57
C SER A 2 9.33 44.76 1.20
N SER A 3 8.94 43.63 0.63
CA SER A 3 7.85 42.82 1.16
C SER A 3 8.34 42.01 2.36
N ASN A 4 8.16 42.53 3.58
CA ASN A 4 8.42 41.83 4.84
C ASN A 4 7.38 40.72 5.11
N GLY A 5 7.02 39.93 4.09
CA GLY A 5 6.05 38.85 4.18
C GLY A 5 6.73 37.52 4.47
N ALA A 6 6.36 36.89 5.59
CA ALA A 6 6.65 35.47 5.81
C ALA A 6 5.69 34.62 4.96
N PRO A 7 6.18 33.75 4.05
CA PRO A 7 5.32 32.82 3.34
C PRO A 7 4.73 31.80 4.32
N PHE A 8 3.48 31.39 4.07
CA PHE A 8 2.76 30.43 4.90
C PHE A 8 1.93 29.46 4.06
N LEU A 9 1.58 28.32 4.64
CA LEU A 9 0.63 27.34 4.12
C LEU A 9 -0.39 27.00 5.22
N LEU A 10 -1.66 26.80 4.83
CA LEU A 10 -2.66 26.20 5.71
C LEU A 10 -2.76 24.71 5.37
N ILE A 11 -2.41 23.85 6.32
CA ILE A 11 -2.34 22.40 6.14
C ILE A 11 -3.26 21.70 7.12
N ASN A 12 -4.19 20.89 6.62
CA ASN A 12 -5.04 20.05 7.45
C ASN A 12 -4.29 18.76 7.81
N ALA A 13 -3.93 18.60 9.07
CA ALA A 13 -3.32 17.38 9.58
C ALA A 13 -4.33 16.23 9.68
N PHE A 14 -3.86 14.99 9.55
CA PHE A 14 -4.65 13.75 9.65
C PHE A 14 -5.79 13.59 8.63
N THR A 15 -5.68 14.19 7.45
CA THR A 15 -6.68 14.03 6.38
C THR A 15 -6.05 14.08 4.99
N THR A 16 -6.82 13.61 3.99
CA THR A 16 -6.58 13.85 2.56
C THR A 16 -7.53 14.90 1.97
N SER A 17 -8.47 15.45 2.78
CA SER A 17 -9.49 16.41 2.35
C SER A 17 -9.18 17.84 2.77
N ALA A 18 -9.44 18.80 1.87
CA ALA A 18 -9.33 20.24 2.15
C ALA A 18 -10.29 20.76 3.23
N PHE A 19 -11.27 19.94 3.67
CA PHE A 19 -12.28 20.30 4.68
C PHE A 19 -12.31 19.34 5.88
N GLY A 20 -11.43 18.33 5.94
CA GLY A 20 -11.31 17.40 7.07
C GLY A 20 -10.13 17.72 7.98
N GLY A 21 -9.87 16.85 8.95
CA GLY A 21 -8.65 16.88 9.76
C GLY A 21 -8.58 18.04 10.76
N ASN A 22 -7.37 18.46 11.10
CA ASN A 22 -7.11 19.58 12.02
C ASN A 22 -6.23 20.66 11.33
N PRO A 23 -6.74 21.87 11.05
CA PRO A 23 -6.00 22.89 10.32
C PRO A 23 -4.88 23.52 11.16
N CYS A 24 -3.67 23.49 10.62
CA CYS A 24 -2.50 24.18 11.16
C CYS A 24 -1.94 25.19 10.16
N LEU A 25 -1.69 26.40 10.63
CA LEU A 25 -0.98 27.44 9.86
C LEU A 25 0.52 27.24 9.98
N VAL A 26 1.18 26.80 8.90
CA VAL A 26 2.64 26.65 8.84
C VAL A 26 3.25 27.94 8.28
N VAL A 27 4.03 28.66 9.08
CA VAL A 27 4.66 29.94 8.72
C VAL A 27 6.18 29.78 8.65
N PHE A 28 6.81 30.25 7.57
CA PHE A 28 8.25 30.13 7.36
C PHE A 28 8.97 31.47 7.55
N VAL A 29 9.89 31.54 8.50
CA VAL A 29 10.67 32.74 8.86
C VAL A 29 12.17 32.49 8.68
N GLU A 30 12.97 33.51 8.38
CA GLU A 30 14.44 33.32 8.24
C GLU A 30 15.09 32.80 9.55
N ASP A 31 14.55 33.26 10.67
CA ASP A 31 15.03 33.04 12.03
C ASP A 31 13.86 33.22 13.02
N LEU A 32 13.93 32.55 14.17
CA LEU A 32 12.92 32.53 15.24
C LEU A 32 13.35 33.29 16.51
N GLU A 33 14.61 33.70 16.64
CA GLU A 33 15.12 34.37 17.85
C GLU A 33 14.44 35.73 18.07
N GLY A 34 14.08 36.02 19.33
CA GLY A 34 13.45 37.27 19.75
C GLY A 34 11.99 37.51 19.31
N LYS A 35 11.39 36.65 18.47
CA LYS A 35 10.10 36.93 17.79
C LYS A 35 8.85 36.40 18.49
N ASP A 36 8.98 35.79 19.68
CA ASP A 36 7.85 35.17 20.39
C ASP A 36 6.63 36.10 20.56
N GLU A 37 6.82 37.39 20.84
CA GLU A 37 5.72 38.35 21.04
C GLU A 37 5.03 38.74 19.72
N GLU A 38 5.79 38.85 18.62
CA GLU A 38 5.23 39.12 17.29
C GLU A 38 4.42 37.92 16.81
N LEU A 39 4.99 36.73 16.88
CA LEU A 39 4.36 35.47 16.49
C LEU A 39 3.13 35.13 17.36
N SER A 40 3.16 35.47 18.65
CA SER A 40 1.99 35.39 19.54
C SER A 40 0.82 36.24 19.02
N LYS A 41 1.08 37.50 18.62
CA LYS A 41 0.08 38.38 18.00
C LYS A 41 -0.37 37.89 16.63
N THR A 42 0.52 37.29 15.84
CA THR A 42 0.17 36.66 14.56
C THR A 42 -0.79 35.48 14.74
N ALA A 43 -0.57 34.60 15.71
CA ALA A 43 -1.48 33.49 16.01
C ALA A 43 -2.88 33.98 16.43
N ILE A 44 -2.95 35.02 17.27
CA ILE A 44 -4.21 35.65 17.68
C ILE A 44 -4.96 36.24 16.47
N ASN A 45 -4.23 36.85 15.52
CA ASN A 45 -4.83 37.46 14.32
C ASN A 45 -5.37 36.42 13.33
N PHE A 46 -4.61 35.36 13.05
CA PHE A 46 -5.03 34.28 12.14
C PHE A 46 -6.09 33.34 12.74
N GLN A 47 -6.21 33.30 14.07
CA GLN A 47 -7.22 32.58 14.84
C GLN A 47 -7.33 31.05 14.54
N GLN A 48 -6.32 30.46 13.90
CA GLN A 48 -6.29 29.02 13.60
C GLN A 48 -6.05 28.20 14.88
N PRO A 49 -6.53 26.94 14.98
CA PRO A 49 -6.33 26.09 16.15
C PRO A 49 -4.86 25.95 16.58
N MET A 50 -3.95 25.95 15.60
CA MET A 50 -2.50 25.94 15.81
C MET A 50 -1.76 26.71 14.71
N MET A 51 -0.70 27.41 15.09
CA MET A 51 0.31 27.96 14.19
C MET A 51 1.67 27.33 14.47
N SER A 52 2.25 26.67 13.46
CA SER A 52 3.62 26.13 13.47
C SER A 52 4.55 27.10 12.75
N VAL A 53 5.48 27.72 13.47
CA VAL A 53 6.46 28.65 12.89
C VAL A 53 7.80 27.94 12.76
N VAL A 54 8.38 27.96 11.56
CA VAL A 54 9.55 27.13 11.20
C VAL A 54 10.66 28.00 10.61
N SER A 55 11.93 27.68 10.92
CA SER A 55 13.07 28.32 10.24
C SER A 55 13.13 27.91 8.76
N LYS A 56 13.31 28.87 7.85
CA LYS A 56 13.54 28.61 6.43
C LYS A 56 14.88 27.91 6.21
N THR A 57 15.92 28.46 6.82
CA THR A 57 17.27 27.88 6.77
C THR A 57 17.28 26.56 7.55
N ALA A 58 17.67 25.49 6.87
CA ALA A 58 17.98 24.22 7.47
C ALA A 58 19.42 24.21 8.00
N LEU A 59 19.62 23.62 9.17
CA LEU A 59 20.94 23.17 9.65
C LEU A 59 21.22 21.76 9.12
N ALA A 60 22.50 21.44 8.94
CA ALA A 60 22.92 20.09 8.55
C ALA A 60 22.61 19.08 9.68
N SER A 61 22.22 17.87 9.29
CA SER A 61 22.07 16.73 10.19
C SER A 61 23.24 15.74 10.03
N ASP A 62 23.65 15.10 11.12
CA ASP A 62 24.52 13.92 11.06
C ASP A 62 23.79 12.67 10.51
N THR A 63 22.46 12.73 10.40
CA THR A 63 21.64 11.66 9.80
C THR A 63 21.58 11.84 8.28
N PRO A 64 21.89 10.81 7.47
CA PRO A 64 21.72 10.85 6.02
C PRO A 64 20.29 11.22 5.63
N ASN A 65 20.13 11.94 4.51
CA ASN A 65 18.84 12.40 3.97
C ASN A 65 18.00 13.28 4.92
N ALA A 66 18.55 13.77 6.04
CA ALA A 66 17.84 14.57 7.02
C ALA A 66 18.22 16.06 7.00
N LEU A 67 17.23 16.93 7.20
CA LEU A 67 17.42 18.36 7.48
C LEU A 67 16.97 18.70 8.91
N VAL A 68 17.67 19.63 9.56
CA VAL A 68 17.27 20.16 10.88
C VAL A 68 16.67 21.56 10.72
N HIS A 69 15.46 21.79 11.23
CA HIS A 69 14.84 23.12 11.31
C HIS A 69 14.49 23.45 12.77
N ASP A 70 14.46 24.72 13.14
CA ASP A 70 13.85 25.14 14.41
C ASP A 70 12.33 25.29 14.23
N ILE A 71 11.55 24.90 15.25
CA ILE A 71 10.09 25.02 15.26
C ILE A 71 9.57 25.67 16.55
N ARG A 72 8.49 26.45 16.44
CA ARG A 72 7.68 26.94 17.57
C ARG A 72 6.20 26.68 17.27
N PHE A 73 5.40 26.47 18.30
CA PHE A 73 3.95 26.20 18.19
C PHE A 73 3.18 27.23 19.01
N PHE A 74 2.17 27.88 18.41
CA PHE A 74 1.32 28.86 19.08
C PHE A 74 -0.16 28.48 18.91
N ALA A 75 -0.91 28.43 20.01
CA ALA A 75 -2.36 28.24 19.96
C ALA A 75 -3.08 29.53 19.53
N SER A 76 -4.37 29.44 19.19
CA SER A 76 -5.22 30.58 18.77
C SER A 76 -5.30 31.75 19.77
N ASN A 77 -4.97 31.53 21.04
CA ASN A 77 -4.87 32.55 22.09
C ASN A 77 -3.46 33.18 22.22
N GLY A 78 -2.55 32.90 21.27
CA GLY A 78 -1.18 33.42 21.25
C GLY A 78 -0.23 32.76 22.25
N LYS A 79 -0.69 31.83 23.10
CA LYS A 79 0.21 31.12 24.02
C LYS A 79 1.04 30.09 23.24
N GLN A 80 2.34 30.08 23.51
CA GLN A 80 3.27 29.10 22.95
C GLN A 80 3.14 27.75 23.67
N VAL A 81 3.25 26.63 22.94
CA VAL A 81 3.31 25.28 23.50
C VAL A 81 4.62 24.58 23.05
N PRO A 82 5.21 23.68 23.87
CA PRO A 82 6.53 23.13 23.57
C PRO A 82 6.52 22.12 22.42
N ILE A 83 5.39 21.43 22.20
CA ILE A 83 5.22 20.38 21.20
C ILE A 83 3.82 20.50 20.59
N CYS A 84 3.64 20.13 19.32
CA CYS A 84 2.32 19.82 18.78
C CYS A 84 2.41 18.70 17.75
N GLY A 85 1.73 17.57 17.97
CA GLY A 85 1.78 16.44 17.04
C GLY A 85 1.23 16.79 15.66
N HIS A 86 0.01 17.34 15.61
CA HIS A 86 -0.63 17.72 14.35
C HIS A 86 0.12 18.88 13.66
N GLY A 87 0.67 19.83 14.42
CA GLY A 87 1.54 20.88 13.88
C GLY A 87 2.87 20.36 13.33
N THR A 88 3.48 19.36 13.97
CA THR A 88 4.70 18.69 13.47
C THR A 88 4.42 17.96 12.16
N LEU A 89 3.29 17.26 12.08
CA LEU A 89 2.83 16.59 10.86
C LEU A 89 2.59 17.59 9.73
N ALA A 90 1.89 18.71 10.03
CA ALA A 90 1.63 19.79 9.09
C ALA A 90 2.93 20.45 8.58
N ALA A 91 3.86 20.77 9.49
CA ALA A 91 5.16 21.36 9.14
C ALA A 91 6.03 20.42 8.29
N GLY A 92 6.05 19.12 8.63
CA GLY A 92 6.74 18.09 7.85
C GLY A 92 6.16 17.96 6.44
N ALA A 93 4.84 17.81 6.33
CA ALA A 93 4.14 17.75 5.04
C ALA A 93 4.35 19.02 4.19
N ALA A 94 4.29 20.20 4.81
CA ALA A 94 4.57 21.48 4.16
C ALA A 94 5.98 21.52 3.55
N ILE A 95 7.02 21.25 4.34
CA ILE A 95 8.42 21.19 3.86
C ILE A 95 8.58 20.16 2.74
N PHE A 96 8.03 18.96 2.92
CA PHE A 96 8.11 17.90 1.93
C PHE A 96 7.36 18.20 0.62
N SER A 97 6.45 19.19 0.61
CA SER A 97 5.75 19.67 -0.58
C SER A 97 6.43 20.85 -1.29
N LEU A 98 7.40 21.52 -0.65
CA LEU A 98 8.09 22.70 -1.17
C LEU A 98 9.53 22.33 -1.60
N PRO A 99 9.83 22.21 -2.92
CA PRO A 99 11.14 21.79 -3.41
C PRO A 99 12.30 22.70 -2.98
N GLU A 100 12.02 23.97 -2.67
CA GLU A 100 12.95 24.96 -2.14
C GLU A 100 13.29 24.75 -0.65
N MET A 101 12.44 24.06 0.10
CA MET A 101 12.65 23.70 1.51
C MET A 101 13.29 22.31 1.66
N ALA A 102 12.85 21.33 0.86
CA ALA A 102 13.41 19.98 0.87
C ALA A 102 13.48 19.38 -0.54
N ASN A 103 14.70 19.01 -0.96
CA ASN A 103 14.92 18.33 -2.24
C ASN A 103 14.39 16.87 -2.23
N THR A 104 14.38 16.22 -3.39
CA THR A 104 13.82 14.87 -3.56
C THR A 104 14.59 13.76 -2.84
N SER A 105 15.85 13.99 -2.44
CA SER A 105 16.64 13.07 -1.60
C SER A 105 16.42 13.27 -0.09
N VAL A 106 15.73 14.32 0.35
CA VAL A 106 15.39 14.50 1.77
C VAL A 106 14.13 13.71 2.10
N ASP A 107 14.28 12.66 2.90
CA ASP A 107 13.19 11.82 3.41
C ASP A 107 12.82 12.14 4.87
N THR A 108 13.70 12.83 5.60
CA THR A 108 13.57 13.08 7.04
C THR A 108 13.68 14.57 7.35
N ILE A 109 12.77 15.11 8.16
CA ILE A 109 12.92 16.41 8.83
C ILE A 109 13.02 16.21 10.34
N MET A 110 13.98 16.88 10.95
CA MET A 110 14.16 16.96 12.40
C MET A 110 13.85 18.39 12.85
N PHE A 111 12.81 18.57 13.65
CA PHE A 111 12.42 19.87 14.20
C PHE A 111 12.95 20.02 15.62
N ARG A 112 13.78 21.03 15.87
CA ARG A 112 14.23 21.41 17.22
C ARG A 112 13.22 22.38 17.84
N ASN A 113 12.60 22.01 18.94
CA ASN A 113 11.70 22.91 19.68
C ASN A 113 12.48 23.90 20.57
N ARG A 114 11.76 24.78 21.27
CA ARG A 114 12.35 25.76 22.21
C ARG A 114 13.22 25.13 23.30
N ASP A 115 12.82 23.96 23.77
CA ASP A 115 13.46 23.24 24.88
C ASP A 115 14.66 22.39 24.40
N GLY A 116 15.04 22.50 23.12
CA GLY A 116 16.12 21.72 22.51
C GLY A 116 15.77 20.27 22.18
N GLN A 117 14.52 19.87 22.37
CA GLN A 117 14.03 18.53 22.03
C GLN A 117 13.82 18.40 20.51
N PHE A 118 14.08 17.21 19.97
CA PHE A 118 13.83 16.91 18.56
C PHE A 118 12.50 16.19 18.36
N LEU A 119 11.71 16.70 17.42
CA LEU A 119 10.53 16.07 16.84
C LEU A 119 10.92 15.61 15.43
N LYS A 120 10.49 14.42 15.00
CA LYS A 120 10.84 13.88 13.67
C LYS A 120 9.61 13.84 12.78
N ALA A 121 9.78 14.10 11.49
CA ALA A 121 8.80 13.84 10.44
C ALA A 121 9.48 13.10 9.28
N GLU A 122 8.91 12.00 8.80
CA GLU A 122 9.50 11.13 7.76
C GLU A 122 8.52 10.88 6.63
N LYS A 123 8.99 10.98 5.37
CA LYS A 123 8.26 10.50 4.19
C LYS A 123 8.17 8.98 4.26
N VAL A 124 6.95 8.44 4.36
CA VAL A 124 6.70 6.99 4.24
C VAL A 124 5.93 6.69 2.95
N SER A 125 5.70 5.40 2.66
CA SER A 125 5.04 4.99 1.42
C SER A 125 3.60 5.52 1.32
N GLY A 126 3.13 5.72 0.08
CA GLY A 126 1.80 6.29 -0.19
C GLY A 126 1.71 7.81 -0.08
N GLY A 127 2.82 8.52 0.13
CA GLY A 127 2.82 9.98 0.30
C GLY A 127 2.40 10.45 1.70
N LEU A 128 2.32 9.52 2.65
CA LEU A 128 2.07 9.80 4.05
C LEU A 128 3.34 10.33 4.74
N VAL A 129 3.14 11.02 5.85
CA VAL A 129 4.22 11.47 6.75
C VAL A 129 4.02 10.81 8.11
N GLU A 130 5.02 10.06 8.57
CA GLU A 130 5.09 9.53 9.93
C GLU A 130 5.77 10.57 10.84
N ILE A 131 5.35 10.66 12.10
CA ILE A 131 5.97 11.56 13.09
C ILE A 131 6.45 10.80 14.33
N SER A 132 7.62 11.18 14.84
CA SER A 132 8.08 10.77 16.17
C SER A 132 8.14 11.98 17.09
N LEU A 133 7.51 11.87 18.26
CA LEU A 133 7.53 12.87 19.32
C LEU A 133 8.22 12.24 20.56
N PRO A 134 8.93 13.02 21.39
CA PRO A 134 9.44 12.51 22.66
C PRO A 134 8.27 12.09 23.56
N SER A 135 8.47 11.08 24.40
CA SER A 135 7.53 10.73 25.45
C SER A 135 7.79 11.56 26.71
N GLY A 136 6.80 11.62 27.61
CA GLY A 136 6.92 12.26 28.92
C GLY A 136 6.12 11.50 29.98
N PRO A 137 6.48 11.66 31.27
CA PRO A 137 5.66 11.12 32.35
C PRO A 137 4.36 11.91 32.48
N LEU A 138 3.27 11.18 32.73
CA LEU A 138 2.04 11.73 33.28
C LEU A 138 2.12 11.68 34.81
N CYS A 139 1.53 12.68 35.46
CA CYS A 139 1.29 12.71 36.90
C CYS A 139 -0.22 12.61 37.14
N GLU A 140 -0.66 11.94 38.20
CA GLU A 140 -2.06 11.97 38.58
C GLU A 140 -2.38 13.34 39.23
N ALA A 141 -3.50 13.95 38.86
CA ALA A 141 -3.93 15.21 39.45
C ALA A 141 -4.32 15.03 40.93
N THR A 142 -4.01 16.03 41.76
CA THR A 142 -4.42 16.02 43.17
C THR A 142 -5.95 16.08 43.33
N ASP A 143 -6.47 15.65 44.47
CA ASP A 143 -7.91 15.76 44.77
C ASP A 143 -8.42 17.21 44.77
N GLU A 144 -7.55 18.18 45.04
CA GLU A 144 -7.88 19.61 44.95
C GLU A 144 -7.99 20.05 43.49
N GLU A 145 -7.05 19.65 42.62
CA GLU A 145 -7.13 19.90 41.18
C GLU A 145 -8.34 19.21 40.54
N LYS A 146 -8.62 17.95 40.90
CA LYS A 146 -9.81 17.21 40.44
C LYS A 146 -11.11 17.95 40.79
N LYS A 147 -11.26 18.38 42.04
CA LYS A 147 -12.41 19.20 42.50
C LYS A 147 -12.47 20.57 41.83
N ARG A 148 -11.32 21.19 41.54
CA ARG A 148 -11.22 22.49 40.86
C ARG A 148 -11.59 22.39 39.38
N LEU A 149 -11.31 21.27 38.72
CA LEU A 149 -11.54 21.07 37.29
C LEU A 149 -12.94 20.59 36.94
N GLN A 150 -13.57 19.77 37.79
CA GLN A 150 -14.92 19.23 37.57
C GLN A 150 -15.95 20.31 37.13
N PRO A 151 -16.05 21.50 37.75
CA PRO A 151 -17.04 22.50 37.35
C PRO A 151 -16.78 23.12 35.97
N PHE A 152 -15.55 23.10 35.46
CA PHE A 152 -15.25 23.55 34.08
C PHE A 152 -15.70 22.51 33.06
N LEU A 153 -15.53 21.23 33.38
CA LEU A 153 -16.01 20.11 32.57
C LEU A 153 -17.56 20.07 32.54
N ASP A 154 -18.20 20.18 33.70
CA ASP A 154 -19.67 20.16 33.80
C ASP A 154 -20.34 21.30 33.00
N ARG A 155 -19.70 22.47 32.91
CA ARG A 155 -20.16 23.58 32.05
C ARG A 155 -19.83 23.36 30.58
N ALA A 156 -18.65 22.86 30.25
CA ALA A 156 -18.26 22.55 28.87
C ALA A 156 -19.18 21.50 28.21
N PHE A 157 -19.71 20.54 28.99
CA PHE A 157 -20.68 19.55 28.53
C PHE A 157 -22.15 19.94 28.75
N GLY A 158 -22.43 21.09 29.38
CA GLY A 158 -23.79 21.53 29.73
C GLY A 158 -24.54 20.66 30.76
N ARG A 159 -23.85 19.68 31.36
CA ARG A 159 -24.38 18.69 32.31
C ARG A 159 -23.25 18.15 33.18
N GLN A 160 -23.59 17.55 34.33
CA GLN A 160 -22.61 16.83 35.12
C GLN A 160 -22.02 15.65 34.31
N VAL A 161 -20.69 15.54 34.28
CA VAL A 161 -19.97 14.43 33.63
C VAL A 161 -19.21 13.57 34.64
N LYS A 162 -19.26 12.25 34.46
CA LYS A 162 -18.51 11.29 35.26
C LYS A 162 -17.05 11.30 34.82
N VAL A 163 -16.20 11.96 35.59
CA VAL A 163 -14.75 11.88 35.42
C VAL A 163 -14.23 10.65 36.15
N LYS A 164 -13.52 9.78 35.41
CA LYS A 164 -12.88 8.57 35.91
C LYS A 164 -11.47 8.84 36.42
N ASN A 165 -10.70 9.67 35.70
CA ASN A 165 -9.40 10.14 36.15
C ASN A 165 -9.03 11.51 35.53
N ILE A 166 -8.09 12.22 36.15
CA ILE A 166 -7.45 13.41 35.59
C ILE A 166 -5.94 13.27 35.79
N MET A 167 -5.18 13.46 34.71
CA MET A 167 -3.73 13.38 34.68
C MET A 167 -3.13 14.67 34.12
N THR A 168 -2.12 15.21 34.81
CA THR A 168 -1.36 16.38 34.37
C THR A 168 -0.07 15.94 33.68
N GLY A 169 0.42 16.73 32.73
CA GLY A 169 1.74 16.48 32.15
C GLY A 169 2.86 16.85 33.13
N GLY A 170 3.94 16.06 33.17
CA GLY A 170 5.16 16.39 33.91
C GLY A 170 5.88 17.64 33.38
N VAL A 171 7.10 17.93 33.83
CA VAL A 171 7.82 19.21 33.62
C VAL A 171 7.69 19.81 32.19
N HIS A 172 7.98 19.04 31.14
CA HIS A 172 7.90 19.47 29.73
C HIS A 172 6.48 19.48 29.12
N TYR A 173 5.48 19.04 29.89
CA TYR A 173 4.08 18.88 29.48
C TYR A 173 3.11 19.56 30.47
N SER A 174 3.61 20.42 31.37
CA SER A 174 2.84 21.08 32.43
C SER A 174 1.64 21.91 31.95
N VAL A 175 1.61 22.27 30.67
CA VAL A 175 0.48 22.96 30.01
C VAL A 175 -0.63 22.03 29.52
N TYR A 176 -0.47 20.71 29.68
CA TYR A 176 -1.42 19.67 29.26
C TYR A 176 -2.18 19.07 30.44
N ASN A 177 -3.46 18.86 30.22
CA ASN A 177 -4.37 18.12 31.08
C ASN A 177 -5.04 17.01 30.25
N LEU A 178 -5.03 15.79 30.77
CA LEU A 178 -5.69 14.61 30.20
C LEU A 178 -6.82 14.18 31.14
N VAL A 179 -8.06 14.39 30.70
CA VAL A 179 -9.29 14.02 31.41
C VAL A 179 -9.79 12.71 30.82
N GLU A 180 -9.80 11.67 31.65
CA GLU A 180 -10.39 10.37 31.36
C GLU A 180 -11.82 10.37 31.93
N LEU A 181 -12.82 10.39 31.05
CA LEU A 181 -14.22 10.19 31.40
C LEU A 181 -14.54 8.70 31.58
N ASP A 182 -15.57 8.44 32.37
CA ASP A 182 -16.16 7.12 32.58
C ASP A 182 -16.66 6.49 31.27
N GLU A 183 -16.65 5.17 31.19
CA GLU A 183 -17.05 4.43 29.98
C GLU A 183 -18.56 4.52 29.66
N SER A 184 -19.38 5.05 30.57
CA SER A 184 -20.79 5.37 30.29
C SER A 184 -21.03 6.77 29.71
N GLU A 185 -19.98 7.58 29.50
CA GLU A 185 -20.07 8.87 28.81
C GLU A 185 -19.86 8.67 27.30
N ASN A 186 -20.83 9.06 26.45
CA ASN A 186 -20.64 9.04 24.99
C ASN A 186 -20.05 10.38 24.50
N LEU A 187 -18.84 10.37 23.93
CA LEU A 187 -18.21 11.56 23.34
C LEU A 187 -18.63 11.82 21.88
N GLU A 188 -19.08 10.82 21.13
CA GLU A 188 -19.36 10.95 19.69
C GLU A 188 -20.59 11.85 19.41
N GLU A 189 -21.54 11.87 20.35
CA GLU A 189 -22.79 12.64 20.27
C GLU A 189 -22.77 13.91 21.15
N CYS A 190 -21.65 14.26 21.81
CA CYS A 190 -21.58 15.41 22.71
C CYS A 190 -21.21 16.71 21.99
N GLU A 191 -22.10 17.70 22.03
CA GLU A 191 -21.74 19.10 21.79
C GLU A 191 -20.93 19.63 22.99
N ILE A 192 -19.65 19.93 22.79
CA ILE A 192 -18.74 20.43 23.83
C ILE A 192 -18.44 21.91 23.60
N ASN A 193 -18.83 22.76 24.55
CA ASN A 193 -18.43 24.16 24.59
C ASN A 193 -16.99 24.31 25.10
N ALA A 194 -16.03 24.22 24.18
CA ALA A 194 -14.59 24.32 24.50
C ALA A 194 -14.18 25.68 25.13
N ASP A 195 -14.98 26.73 24.99
CA ASP A 195 -14.69 28.04 25.58
C ASP A 195 -14.69 28.01 27.11
N GLU A 196 -15.52 27.16 27.72
CA GLU A 196 -15.58 26.94 29.17
C GLU A 196 -14.29 26.35 29.77
N LEU A 197 -13.37 25.86 28.94
CA LEU A 197 -12.11 25.25 29.38
C LEU A 197 -10.94 26.25 29.42
N LYS A 198 -11.09 27.45 28.84
CA LYS A 198 -9.98 28.42 28.61
C LYS A 198 -9.26 28.87 29.88
N ASP A 199 -10.00 29.00 30.98
CA ASP A 199 -9.51 29.51 32.27
C ASP A 199 -9.26 28.40 33.30
N ASN A 200 -9.27 27.13 32.89
CA ASN A 200 -9.08 26.00 33.81
C ASN A 200 -7.62 25.77 34.26
N GLY A 201 -6.69 26.60 33.77
CA GLY A 201 -5.26 26.58 34.12
C GLY A 201 -4.36 25.89 33.10
N TYR A 202 -4.91 25.06 32.20
CA TYR A 202 -4.16 24.34 31.17
C TYR A 202 -4.40 24.94 29.79
N ILE A 203 -3.40 24.84 28.90
CA ILE A 203 -3.50 25.34 27.52
C ILE A 203 -4.09 24.28 26.60
N VAL A 204 -3.76 23.01 26.84
CA VAL A 204 -4.27 21.88 26.07
C VAL A 204 -5.06 20.96 27.00
N ASN A 205 -6.34 20.82 26.72
CA ASN A 205 -7.24 19.88 27.40
C ASN A 205 -7.54 18.72 26.44
N VAL A 206 -7.03 17.53 26.75
CA VAL A 206 -7.35 16.29 26.06
C VAL A 206 -8.46 15.62 26.86
N ILE A 207 -9.67 15.57 26.30
CA ILE A 207 -10.79 14.87 26.92
C ILE A 207 -11.02 13.57 26.12
N THR A 208 -10.97 12.44 26.81
CA THR A 208 -11.19 11.11 26.25
C THR A 208 -12.06 10.32 27.21
N THR A 209 -12.86 9.40 26.70
CA THR A 209 -13.35 8.28 27.53
C THR A 209 -12.29 7.21 27.58
N SER A 210 -12.38 6.30 28.54
CA SER A 210 -11.74 5.00 28.34
C SER A 210 -12.54 4.19 27.33
N SER A 211 -12.18 4.32 26.04
CA SER A 211 -12.44 3.24 25.09
C SER A 211 -11.93 1.92 25.70
N PRO A 212 -12.66 0.79 25.57
CA PRO A 212 -12.20 -0.51 26.03
C PRO A 212 -10.78 -0.85 25.58
N THR A 213 -10.35 -0.35 24.41
CA THR A 213 -9.03 -0.60 23.81
C THR A 213 -7.86 0.11 24.51
N ALA A 214 -8.08 1.09 25.38
CA ALA A 214 -7.03 2.00 25.86
C ALA A 214 -5.96 1.31 26.72
N ASN A 215 -6.33 0.37 27.59
CA ASN A 215 -5.38 -0.31 28.47
C ASN A 215 -4.68 -1.51 27.80
N GLU A 216 -5.11 -1.96 26.60
CA GLU A 216 -4.48 -3.11 25.91
C GLU A 216 -3.22 -2.76 25.10
N LEU A 217 -2.56 -1.63 25.40
CA LEU A 217 -1.11 -1.52 25.15
C LEU A 217 -0.28 -2.28 26.20
N THR A 218 -0.88 -2.72 27.32
CA THR A 218 -0.30 -3.74 28.22
C THR A 218 -1.30 -4.85 28.60
N THR A 219 -2.50 -4.51 29.10
CA THR A 219 -3.73 -5.34 29.27
C THR A 219 -4.81 -4.47 29.90
N LEU A 220 -6.09 -4.39 29.49
CA LEU A 220 -6.95 -4.98 28.44
C LEU A 220 -7.97 -3.87 28.02
N THR A 221 -8.96 -3.98 27.12
CA THR A 221 -9.61 -5.09 26.39
C THR A 221 -9.91 -4.75 24.92
N ARG A 222 -9.69 -5.69 24.00
CA ARG A 222 -10.40 -5.76 22.72
C ARG A 222 -11.82 -6.29 22.93
N THR A 223 -12.76 -5.84 22.08
CA THR A 223 -13.27 -6.80 21.08
C THR A 223 -13.12 -6.17 19.68
N PRO A 224 -12.74 -6.94 18.64
CA PRO A 224 -13.00 -8.38 18.48
C PRO A 224 -12.03 -9.31 19.24
N MET A 225 -12.53 -10.47 19.68
CA MET A 225 -11.73 -11.55 20.23
C MET A 225 -12.09 -12.86 19.52
N ALA A 226 -11.09 -13.52 18.95
CA ALA A 226 -11.19 -14.89 18.50
C ALA A 226 -10.78 -15.83 19.64
N THR A 227 -11.51 -16.92 19.84
CA THR A 227 -11.11 -18.00 20.77
C THR A 227 -10.77 -19.26 19.99
N LEU A 228 -9.92 -20.10 20.56
CA LEU A 228 -9.60 -21.43 20.07
C LEU A 228 -9.78 -22.43 21.21
N HIS A 229 -10.76 -23.31 21.02
CA HIS A 229 -10.96 -24.52 21.80
C HIS A 229 -10.12 -25.63 21.17
N LEU A 230 -8.89 -25.80 21.65
CA LEU A 230 -7.95 -26.78 21.13
C LEU A 230 -8.12 -28.11 21.88
N GLN A 231 -8.89 -29.02 21.29
CA GLN A 231 -9.09 -30.38 21.82
C GLN A 231 -7.86 -31.23 21.49
N TRP A 232 -7.11 -31.57 22.53
CA TRP A 232 -5.83 -32.26 22.47
C TRP A 232 -5.97 -33.78 22.61
N SER A 233 -6.98 -34.22 23.38
CA SER A 233 -7.41 -35.62 23.48
C SER A 233 -8.91 -35.66 23.83
N SER A 234 -9.46 -36.86 24.06
CA SER A 234 -10.82 -37.01 24.62
C SER A 234 -10.98 -36.52 26.06
N THR A 235 -9.90 -36.12 26.73
CA THR A 235 -9.89 -35.65 28.13
C THR A 235 -9.11 -34.35 28.36
N GLU A 236 -8.44 -33.80 27.34
CA GLU A 236 -7.67 -32.56 27.43
C GLU A 236 -8.14 -31.55 26.37
N GLU A 237 -8.57 -30.37 26.84
CA GLU A 237 -8.89 -29.21 26.00
C GLU A 237 -8.11 -27.99 26.51
N TYR A 238 -7.52 -27.22 25.59
CA TYR A 238 -6.78 -26.00 25.91
C TYR A 238 -7.51 -24.79 25.31
N HIS A 239 -7.97 -23.87 26.16
CA HIS A 239 -8.61 -22.63 25.72
C HIS A 239 -7.55 -21.55 25.45
N LEU A 240 -7.43 -21.13 24.19
CA LEU A 240 -6.52 -20.09 23.74
C LEU A 240 -7.30 -18.93 23.09
N TRP A 241 -6.65 -17.78 22.94
CA TRP A 241 -7.25 -16.54 22.45
C TRP A 241 -6.34 -15.81 21.47
N ALA A 242 -6.94 -15.18 20.46
CA ALA A 242 -6.27 -14.28 19.53
C ALA A 242 -7.10 -12.99 19.43
N TRP A 243 -6.44 -11.84 19.37
CA TRP A 243 -7.09 -10.53 19.52
C TRP A 243 -6.58 -9.46 18.53
N ASP A 244 -5.78 -9.89 17.57
CA ASP A 244 -5.55 -9.27 16.26
C ASP A 244 -6.47 -9.88 15.17
N MET A 245 -7.55 -10.56 15.57
CA MET A 245 -8.52 -11.24 14.71
C MET A 245 -9.96 -10.96 15.12
N GLY A 246 -10.91 -11.16 14.19
CA GLY A 246 -12.35 -10.92 14.37
C GLY A 246 -13.04 -11.76 15.47
N LYS A 247 -14.33 -11.48 15.76
CA LYS A 247 -15.14 -12.28 16.71
C LYS A 247 -15.49 -13.64 16.08
N VAL A 248 -14.52 -14.55 16.04
CA VAL A 248 -14.70 -15.91 15.51
C VAL A 248 -14.22 -16.91 16.54
N HIS A 249 -15.14 -17.73 17.02
CA HIS A 249 -14.87 -18.75 18.02
C HIS A 249 -14.61 -20.08 17.31
N HIS A 250 -13.40 -20.62 17.45
CA HIS A 250 -12.94 -21.79 16.73
C HIS A 250 -12.82 -23.02 17.63
N THR A 251 -13.05 -24.19 17.06
CA THR A 251 -12.61 -25.48 17.63
C THR A 251 -11.52 -26.05 16.74
N ALA A 252 -10.41 -26.51 17.31
CA ALA A 252 -9.42 -27.32 16.61
C ALA A 252 -9.27 -28.67 17.30
N ILE A 253 -9.61 -29.76 16.61
CA ILE A 253 -9.49 -31.13 17.14
C ILE A 253 -8.19 -31.73 16.61
N VAL A 254 -7.24 -32.07 17.49
CA VAL A 254 -5.96 -32.68 17.08
C VAL A 254 -6.18 -34.12 16.62
N VAL A 255 -5.73 -34.43 15.40
CA VAL A 255 -5.93 -35.75 14.77
C VAL A 255 -4.62 -36.53 14.68
N GLN A 256 -3.50 -35.86 14.35
CA GLN A 256 -2.23 -36.54 14.09
C GLN A 256 -1.04 -35.69 14.53
N ARG A 257 0.00 -36.32 15.08
CA ARG A 257 1.27 -35.68 15.40
C ARG A 257 2.26 -35.82 14.25
N ILE A 258 2.89 -34.72 13.83
CA ILE A 258 3.90 -34.69 12.76
C ILE A 258 5.32 -34.58 13.34
N LYS A 259 5.52 -33.70 14.34
CA LYS A 259 6.80 -33.48 15.04
C LYS A 259 6.55 -33.31 16.55
N SER A 260 7.57 -32.95 17.34
CA SER A 260 7.42 -32.62 18.77
C SER A 260 6.48 -31.44 19.02
N ASN A 261 6.45 -30.47 18.12
CA ASN A 261 5.72 -29.21 18.26
C ASN A 261 4.73 -28.94 17.12
N MET A 262 4.46 -29.91 16.24
CA MET A 262 3.67 -29.70 15.02
C MET A 262 2.70 -30.86 14.78
N HIS A 263 1.42 -30.55 14.55
CA HIS A 263 0.31 -31.50 14.53
C HIS A 263 -0.70 -31.14 13.42
N VAL A 264 -1.42 -32.13 12.91
CA VAL A 264 -2.63 -31.95 12.09
C VAL A 264 -3.83 -31.81 13.02
N ALA A 265 -4.67 -30.83 12.76
CA ALA A 265 -5.95 -30.67 13.43
C ALA A 265 -7.08 -30.40 12.43
N GLN A 266 -8.32 -30.59 12.87
CA GLN A 266 -9.53 -30.21 12.15
C GLN A 266 -10.08 -28.92 12.75
N LEU A 267 -9.91 -27.80 12.04
CA LEU A 267 -10.39 -26.48 12.44
C LEU A 267 -11.86 -26.28 12.01
N GLY A 268 -12.70 -25.83 12.91
CA GLY A 268 -14.08 -25.41 12.64
C GLY A 268 -14.38 -24.07 13.28
N ILE A 269 -15.59 -23.56 13.02
CA ILE A 269 -16.21 -22.47 13.78
C ILE A 269 -17.23 -23.10 14.73
N ILE A 270 -17.34 -22.60 15.96
CA ILE A 270 -18.35 -23.05 16.92
C ILE A 270 -19.74 -22.72 16.36
N GLY A 271 -20.56 -23.76 16.15
CA GLY A 271 -21.89 -23.65 15.52
C GLY A 271 -21.92 -23.94 14.01
N ASP A 272 -20.78 -24.23 13.37
CA ASP A 272 -20.73 -24.82 12.02
C ASP A 272 -20.29 -26.30 12.13
N ASP A 273 -20.86 -27.18 11.32
CA ASP A 273 -20.45 -28.58 11.20
C ASP A 273 -19.21 -28.75 10.32
N LYS A 274 -18.91 -27.78 9.45
CA LYS A 274 -17.76 -27.84 8.54
C LYS A 274 -16.45 -27.83 9.30
N ARG A 275 -15.51 -28.66 8.84
CA ARG A 275 -14.14 -28.74 9.36
C ARG A 275 -13.14 -28.65 8.21
N LEU A 276 -12.05 -27.94 8.44
CA LEU A 276 -10.94 -27.73 7.51
C LEU A 276 -9.66 -28.33 8.12
N PRO A 277 -8.89 -29.13 7.35
CA PRO A 277 -7.62 -29.63 7.84
C PRO A 277 -6.61 -28.48 7.94
N VAL A 278 -5.94 -28.39 9.10
CA VAL A 278 -4.92 -27.38 9.40
C VAL A 278 -3.67 -28.02 10.01
N VAL A 279 -2.52 -27.37 9.83
CA VAL A 279 -1.34 -27.60 10.68
C VAL A 279 -1.40 -26.64 11.85
N ILE A 280 -1.23 -27.15 13.07
CA ILE A 280 -0.92 -26.33 14.24
C ILE A 280 0.56 -26.48 14.62
N LYS A 281 1.26 -25.35 14.76
CA LYS A 281 2.58 -25.25 15.39
C LYS A 281 2.39 -24.74 16.82
N LEU A 282 2.95 -25.44 17.81
CA LEU A 282 2.85 -25.10 19.24
C LEU A 282 4.18 -24.62 19.81
N ALA A 283 4.12 -23.74 20.81
CA ALA A 283 5.29 -23.21 21.53
C ALA A 283 5.02 -23.07 23.04
N ARG A 284 5.82 -23.74 23.88
CA ARG A 284 5.68 -23.75 25.35
C ARG A 284 6.76 -22.86 25.99
N GLY A 285 6.34 -21.85 26.75
CA GLY A 285 7.22 -20.83 27.32
C GLY A 285 7.63 -19.75 26.31
N GLU A 286 8.06 -18.59 26.81
CA GLU A 286 8.27 -17.37 26.01
C GLU A 286 9.37 -17.53 24.96
N ALA A 287 10.51 -18.13 25.34
CA ALA A 287 11.64 -18.38 24.45
C ALA A 287 11.29 -19.26 23.23
N GLN A 288 10.26 -20.11 23.32
CA GLN A 288 9.75 -20.88 22.18
C GLN A 288 8.71 -20.11 21.36
N GLN A 289 8.02 -19.14 21.97
CA GLN A 289 6.98 -18.35 21.29
C GLN A 289 7.57 -17.29 20.38
N GLU A 290 8.70 -16.66 20.74
CA GLU A 290 9.31 -15.58 19.94
C GLU A 290 9.65 -15.98 18.49
N PRO A 291 10.27 -17.15 18.19
CA PRO A 291 10.47 -17.59 16.80
C PRO A 291 9.15 -17.82 16.04
N LEU A 292 8.12 -18.35 16.72
CA LEU A 292 6.84 -18.65 16.10
C LEU A 292 5.98 -17.39 15.88
N LEU A 293 6.11 -16.41 16.78
CA LEU A 293 5.53 -15.06 16.66
C LEU A 293 6.19 -14.29 15.51
N ARG A 294 7.51 -14.46 15.32
CA ARG A 294 8.23 -13.91 14.16
C ARG A 294 7.72 -14.49 12.85
N GLU A 295 7.57 -15.82 12.77
CA GLU A 295 6.98 -16.51 11.61
C GLU A 295 5.55 -15.99 11.31
N TYR A 296 4.68 -15.93 12.33
CA TYR A 296 3.34 -15.34 12.20
C TYR A 296 3.39 -13.87 11.74
N GLY A 297 4.35 -13.11 12.25
CA GLY A 297 4.61 -11.72 11.88
C GLY A 297 5.11 -11.51 10.45
N PHE A 298 5.38 -12.57 9.70
CA PHE A 298 5.54 -12.56 8.24
C PHE A 298 4.23 -12.82 7.50
N TYR A 299 3.41 -13.75 8.01
CA TYR A 299 2.07 -14.05 7.46
C TYR A 299 1.13 -12.84 7.46
N THR A 300 1.17 -12.01 8.51
CA THR A 300 0.32 -10.82 8.64
C THR A 300 0.78 -9.61 7.83
N ARG A 301 2.02 -9.61 7.32
CA ARG A 301 2.63 -8.49 6.59
C ARG A 301 3.12 -8.91 5.21
N GLU A 302 4.39 -9.32 5.09
CA GLU A 302 5.08 -9.54 3.82
C GLU A 302 4.39 -10.62 2.97
N LEU A 303 3.95 -11.72 3.60
CA LEU A 303 3.31 -12.85 2.91
C LEU A 303 1.80 -12.65 2.68
N LYS A 304 1.19 -11.54 3.12
CA LYS A 304 -0.28 -11.38 3.19
C LYS A 304 -0.99 -11.58 1.85
N SER A 305 -0.37 -11.17 0.74
CA SER A 305 -0.89 -11.36 -0.64
C SER A 305 -0.54 -12.72 -1.26
N LEU A 306 0.36 -13.49 -0.64
CA LEU A 306 0.85 -14.79 -1.14
C LEU A 306 0.14 -16.00 -0.51
N GLN A 307 -0.61 -15.76 0.57
CA GLN A 307 -1.37 -16.79 1.30
C GLN A 307 -2.35 -17.55 0.40
N GLY A 308 -2.38 -18.87 0.53
CA GLY A 308 -3.22 -19.77 -0.27
C GLY A 308 -2.80 -19.92 -1.74
N THR A 309 -1.82 -19.16 -2.24
CA THR A 309 -1.37 -19.22 -3.65
C THR A 309 0.04 -19.79 -3.81
N VAL A 310 1.01 -19.32 -3.01
CA VAL A 310 2.39 -19.85 -2.99
C VAL A 310 2.91 -20.14 -1.58
N VAL A 311 2.23 -19.67 -0.53
CA VAL A 311 2.44 -20.07 0.87
C VAL A 311 1.11 -20.50 1.50
N PRO A 312 1.08 -21.24 2.62
CA PRO A 312 -0.16 -21.55 3.35
C PRO A 312 -1.01 -20.32 3.68
N LYS A 313 -2.33 -20.49 3.75
CA LYS A 313 -3.18 -19.57 4.52
C LYS A 313 -2.81 -19.65 6.00
N CYS A 314 -2.84 -18.52 6.69
CA CYS A 314 -2.68 -18.43 8.13
C CYS A 314 -4.02 -18.09 8.78
N TYR A 315 -4.47 -18.95 9.70
CA TYR A 315 -5.73 -18.80 10.44
C TYR A 315 -5.54 -18.18 11.83
N GLY A 316 -4.35 -17.63 12.11
CA GLY A 316 -4.07 -16.85 13.32
C GLY A 316 -3.01 -17.44 14.26
N PHE A 317 -2.58 -16.60 15.22
CA PHE A 317 -1.73 -17.00 16.35
C PHE A 317 -2.51 -16.83 17.66
N PHE A 318 -2.87 -17.95 18.29
CA PHE A 318 -3.59 -17.98 19.56
C PHE A 318 -2.61 -18.14 20.73
N ARG A 319 -2.92 -17.50 21.86
CA ARG A 319 -2.12 -17.51 23.09
C ARG A 319 -2.96 -18.01 24.27
N GLY A 320 -2.32 -18.54 25.30
CA GLY A 320 -2.99 -18.88 26.54
C GLY A 320 -2.02 -19.33 27.64
N ARG A 321 -2.56 -19.85 28.73
CA ARG A 321 -1.79 -20.54 29.78
C ARG A 321 -2.38 -21.92 30.04
N VAL A 322 -1.53 -22.95 30.06
CA VAL A 322 -1.89 -24.33 30.39
C VAL A 322 -0.99 -24.77 31.54
N HIS A 323 -1.60 -25.15 32.68
CA HIS A 323 -0.90 -25.40 33.95
C HIS A 323 0.11 -24.29 34.33
N GLY A 324 -0.31 -23.02 34.18
CA GLY A 324 0.50 -21.82 34.45
C GLY A 324 1.49 -21.42 33.34
N VAL A 325 1.97 -22.39 32.55
CA VAL A 325 2.93 -22.19 31.45
C VAL A 325 2.26 -21.48 30.27
N LYS A 326 2.89 -20.43 29.73
CA LYS A 326 2.41 -19.75 28.50
C LYS A 326 2.48 -20.71 27.31
N LEU A 327 1.36 -20.87 26.59
CA LEU A 327 1.26 -21.65 25.35
C LEU A 327 0.93 -20.70 24.18
N GLY A 328 1.59 -20.90 23.03
CA GLY A 328 1.28 -20.27 21.76
C GLY A 328 0.95 -21.31 20.70
N CYS A 329 0.02 -20.99 19.81
CA CYS A 329 -0.49 -21.86 18.75
C CYS A 329 -0.66 -21.08 17.45
N LEU A 330 0.19 -21.34 16.45
CA LEU A 330 0.06 -20.80 15.11
C LEU A 330 -0.69 -21.82 14.23
N ILE A 331 -1.79 -21.39 13.61
CA ILE A 331 -2.62 -22.24 12.75
C ILE A 331 -2.38 -21.88 11.28
N LEU A 332 -2.04 -22.88 10.46
CA LEU A 332 -1.77 -22.76 9.03
C LEU A 332 -2.60 -23.77 8.21
N GLU A 333 -2.79 -23.50 6.93
CA GLU A 333 -3.38 -24.44 5.95
C GLU A 333 -2.65 -25.79 5.96
N TYR A 334 -3.41 -26.89 6.02
CA TYR A 334 -2.84 -28.21 5.78
C TYR A 334 -2.58 -28.38 4.29
N CYS A 335 -1.32 -28.27 3.93
CA CYS A 335 -0.83 -28.55 2.59
C CYS A 335 -0.14 -29.91 2.60
N PHE A 336 -0.70 -30.89 1.88
CA PHE A 336 -0.11 -32.22 1.75
C PHE A 336 -0.68 -32.98 0.56
N GLU A 337 0.05 -32.96 -0.55
CA GLU A 337 0.21 -34.13 -1.40
C GLU A 337 1.72 -34.41 -1.55
N ALA A 338 2.07 -35.61 -2.01
CA ALA A 338 3.46 -35.98 -2.28
C ALA A 338 4.07 -35.09 -3.39
N ARG A 339 5.38 -35.26 -3.68
CA ARG A 339 5.95 -34.71 -4.93
C ARG A 339 5.07 -35.15 -6.11
N PRO A 340 4.81 -34.27 -7.08
CA PRO A 340 4.03 -34.66 -8.25
C PRO A 340 4.73 -35.78 -9.02
N ASP A 341 3.92 -36.52 -9.77
CA ASP A 341 4.36 -37.56 -10.70
C ASP A 341 5.59 -37.12 -11.54
N LEU A 342 6.52 -38.05 -11.75
CA LEU A 342 7.82 -37.83 -12.40
C LEU A 342 7.69 -37.14 -13.77
N ASN A 343 6.60 -37.42 -14.50
CA ASN A 343 6.31 -36.80 -15.80
C ASN A 343 6.03 -35.28 -15.72
N HIS A 344 5.89 -34.72 -14.52
CA HIS A 344 5.54 -33.31 -14.26
C HIS A 344 6.57 -32.58 -13.37
N GLU A 345 7.65 -33.23 -12.92
CA GLU A 345 8.59 -32.70 -11.91
C GLU A 345 9.27 -31.39 -12.37
N ALA A 346 9.61 -31.25 -13.65
CA ALA A 346 10.24 -30.04 -14.20
C ALA A 346 9.33 -28.78 -14.14
N GLU A 347 8.04 -28.90 -14.49
CA GLU A 347 7.09 -27.77 -14.42
C GLU A 347 6.75 -27.43 -12.96
N PHE A 348 6.74 -28.42 -12.06
CA PHE A 348 6.63 -28.15 -10.62
C PHE A 348 7.82 -27.35 -10.09
N TYR A 349 9.05 -27.72 -10.45
CA TYR A 349 10.23 -26.96 -10.03
C TYR A 349 10.31 -25.56 -10.67
N ARG A 350 9.88 -25.41 -11.92
CA ARG A 350 9.69 -24.09 -12.54
C ARG A 350 8.71 -23.22 -11.76
N LYS A 351 7.56 -23.76 -11.34
CA LYS A 351 6.59 -23.06 -10.48
C LYS A 351 7.16 -22.77 -9.09
N ALA A 352 7.96 -23.67 -8.52
CA ALA A 352 8.63 -23.46 -7.24
C ALA A 352 9.63 -22.29 -7.32
N MET A 353 10.35 -22.16 -8.45
CA MET A 353 11.20 -20.99 -8.70
C MET A 353 10.38 -19.69 -8.81
N ILE A 354 9.23 -19.71 -9.49
CA ILE A 354 8.31 -18.56 -9.53
C ILE A 354 7.76 -18.21 -8.13
N ALA A 355 7.49 -19.21 -7.29
CA ALA A 355 7.08 -19.00 -5.90
C ALA A 355 8.21 -18.37 -5.05
N ALA A 356 9.46 -18.82 -5.22
CA ALA A 356 10.62 -18.20 -4.58
C ALA A 356 10.84 -16.75 -5.05
N CYS A 357 10.70 -16.48 -6.35
CA CYS A 357 10.78 -15.12 -6.90
C CYS A 357 9.70 -14.18 -6.27
N LYS A 358 8.46 -14.67 -6.13
CA LYS A 358 7.37 -13.93 -5.46
C LYS A 358 7.67 -13.66 -3.99
N LEU A 359 8.23 -14.63 -3.27
CA LEU A 359 8.65 -14.48 -1.87
C LEU A 359 9.74 -13.40 -1.72
N HIS A 360 10.72 -13.39 -2.61
CA HIS A 360 11.81 -12.41 -2.62
C HIS A 360 11.35 -11.01 -3.06
N TYR A 361 10.38 -10.93 -3.97
CA TYR A 361 9.70 -9.67 -4.32
C TYR A 361 8.89 -9.10 -3.14
N ALA A 362 8.31 -9.97 -2.30
CA ALA A 362 7.63 -9.58 -1.06
C ALA A 362 8.59 -9.18 0.09
N GLY A 363 9.90 -9.15 -0.16
CA GLY A 363 10.90 -8.67 0.81
C GLY A 363 11.41 -9.72 1.81
N LEU A 364 11.27 -11.02 1.50
CA LEU A 364 11.73 -12.12 2.35
C LEU A 364 12.67 -13.07 1.60
N VAL A 365 13.71 -13.53 2.30
CA VAL A 365 14.51 -14.71 1.94
C VAL A 365 14.18 -15.83 2.94
N HIS A 366 14.07 -17.07 2.48
CA HIS A 366 13.62 -18.21 3.31
C HIS A 366 14.78 -18.81 4.13
N GLY A 367 15.94 -18.96 3.50
CA GLY A 367 17.17 -19.43 4.13
C GLY A 367 17.27 -20.96 4.27
N ASP A 368 16.40 -21.73 3.59
CA ASP A 368 16.40 -23.20 3.68
C ASP A 368 15.70 -23.94 2.50
N LEU A 369 15.32 -23.25 1.42
CA LEU A 369 14.56 -23.86 0.32
C LEU A 369 15.32 -25.01 -0.38
N LEU A 370 16.64 -24.91 -0.44
CA LEU A 370 17.56 -25.93 -0.98
C LEU A 370 17.50 -27.27 -0.24
N SER A 371 16.91 -27.32 0.95
CA SER A 371 16.67 -28.57 1.68
C SER A 371 15.70 -29.52 0.94
N GLY A 372 14.91 -29.00 -0.02
CA GLY A 372 13.90 -29.76 -0.75
C GLY A 372 12.73 -30.27 0.10
N LYS A 373 12.63 -29.84 1.36
CA LYS A 373 11.64 -30.27 2.36
C LYS A 373 10.56 -29.22 2.65
N HIS A 374 10.85 -27.98 2.29
CA HIS A 374 10.00 -26.80 2.54
C HIS A 374 9.22 -26.34 1.31
N VAL A 375 9.31 -27.08 0.20
CA VAL A 375 8.47 -26.93 -0.99
C VAL A 375 7.69 -28.21 -1.16
N ILE A 376 6.36 -28.13 -1.10
CA ILE A 376 5.44 -29.27 -1.12
C ILE A 376 4.34 -29.07 -2.15
N GLY A 377 3.71 -30.17 -2.60
CA GLY A 377 2.59 -30.13 -3.53
C GLY A 377 1.27 -29.82 -2.84
N GLN A 378 0.43 -29.02 -3.50
CA GLN A 378 -1.00 -28.88 -3.23
C GLN A 378 -1.70 -28.98 -4.59
N GLY A 379 -1.97 -30.20 -5.04
CA GLY A 379 -2.25 -30.49 -6.45
C GLY A 379 -1.05 -30.16 -7.34
N LYS A 380 -1.30 -29.52 -8.48
CA LYS A 380 -0.26 -29.11 -9.45
C LYS A 380 0.43 -27.78 -9.12
N GLU A 381 0.23 -27.23 -7.92
CA GLU A 381 0.84 -25.98 -7.47
C GLU A 381 1.74 -26.19 -6.23
N PRO A 382 2.91 -25.54 -6.16
CA PRO A 382 3.77 -25.60 -4.99
C PRO A 382 3.23 -24.75 -3.83
N ARG A 383 3.57 -25.14 -2.60
CA ARG A 383 3.49 -24.28 -1.40
C ARG A 383 4.84 -24.27 -0.70
N ILE A 384 5.32 -23.07 -0.39
CA ILE A 384 6.51 -22.84 0.44
C ILE A 384 6.08 -22.77 1.90
N ILE A 385 6.73 -23.55 2.78
CA ILE A 385 6.35 -23.72 4.19
C ILE A 385 7.55 -23.52 5.13
N ASP A 386 7.27 -23.42 6.44
CA ASP A 386 8.25 -23.36 7.54
C ASP A 386 9.22 -22.16 7.47
N PHE A 387 8.70 -20.94 7.66
CA PHE A 387 9.48 -19.69 7.62
C PHE A 387 10.28 -19.43 8.91
N SER A 388 10.61 -20.49 9.67
CA SER A 388 11.33 -20.40 10.95
C SER A 388 12.78 -19.91 10.81
N LYS A 389 13.37 -19.99 9.61
CA LYS A 389 14.68 -19.43 9.24
C LYS A 389 14.61 -18.12 8.44
N ALA A 390 13.41 -17.69 8.05
CA ALA A 390 13.25 -16.58 7.10
C ALA A 390 13.65 -15.23 7.71
N VAL A 391 14.20 -14.35 6.88
CA VAL A 391 14.60 -12.98 7.26
C VAL A 391 14.19 -11.96 6.20
N ARG A 392 14.02 -10.70 6.63
CA ARG A 392 13.74 -9.57 5.73
C ARG A 392 14.94 -9.29 4.83
N HIS A 393 14.69 -9.08 3.54
CA HIS A 393 15.72 -8.91 2.52
C HIS A 393 15.25 -8.02 1.37
N THR A 394 16.11 -7.13 0.89
CA THR A 394 15.82 -6.15 -0.17
C THR A 394 16.34 -6.63 -1.53
N CYS A 395 15.63 -7.58 -2.14
CA CYS A 395 15.91 -8.04 -3.50
C CYS A 395 15.48 -6.98 -4.54
N GLN A 396 16.36 -6.59 -5.48
CA GLN A 396 15.90 -5.82 -6.64
C GLN A 396 15.10 -6.73 -7.58
N ASN A 397 13.81 -6.42 -7.74
CA ASN A 397 12.86 -7.08 -8.65
C ASN A 397 12.57 -8.58 -8.37
N GLY A 398 13.18 -9.19 -7.37
CA GLY A 398 12.86 -10.56 -6.92
C GLY A 398 13.14 -11.66 -7.95
N VAL A 399 14.11 -11.45 -8.87
CA VAL A 399 14.44 -12.38 -9.96
C VAL A 399 15.91 -12.84 -9.88
N PRO A 400 16.25 -14.06 -10.35
CA PRO A 400 17.63 -14.49 -10.48
C PRO A 400 18.40 -13.61 -11.48
N THR A 401 19.69 -13.38 -11.21
CA THR A 401 20.58 -12.60 -12.07
C THR A 401 21.04 -13.39 -13.28
N ASN A 402 20.80 -12.86 -14.49
CA ASN A 402 21.33 -13.38 -15.74
C ASN A 402 22.87 -13.60 -15.66
N PRO A 403 23.37 -14.85 -15.72
CA PRO A 403 24.80 -15.15 -15.57
C PRO A 403 25.66 -14.60 -16.72
N TYR A 404 25.04 -14.23 -17.85
CA TYR A 404 25.70 -13.65 -19.02
C TYR A 404 25.77 -12.10 -19.01
N GLU A 405 25.18 -11.42 -18.00
CA GLU A 405 25.34 -9.97 -17.83
C GLU A 405 26.82 -9.63 -17.64
N ARG A 406 27.35 -8.75 -18.49
CA ARG A 406 28.78 -8.39 -18.55
C ARG A 406 29.13 -7.18 -17.69
N ASN A 407 28.16 -6.36 -17.29
CA ASN A 407 28.38 -5.22 -16.38
C ASN A 407 28.33 -5.69 -14.91
N PRO A 408 29.44 -5.62 -14.13
CA PRO A 408 29.45 -6.02 -12.72
C PRO A 408 28.48 -5.22 -11.83
N GLU A 409 28.31 -3.92 -12.09
CA GLU A 409 27.46 -3.02 -11.28
C GLU A 409 25.96 -3.32 -11.41
N LYS A 410 25.57 -4.03 -12.47
CA LYS A 410 24.21 -4.54 -12.68
C LYS A 410 23.96 -5.92 -12.07
N ARG A 411 25.00 -6.63 -11.63
CA ARG A 411 24.87 -7.96 -10.99
C ARG A 411 24.55 -7.79 -9.50
N ARG A 412 23.27 -7.66 -9.16
CA ARG A 412 22.80 -7.72 -7.77
C ARG A 412 22.43 -9.16 -7.40
N PHE A 413 23.37 -9.85 -6.77
CA PHE A 413 23.23 -11.26 -6.43
C PHE A 413 22.30 -11.49 -5.24
N CYS A 414 21.33 -12.40 -5.39
CA CYS A 414 20.66 -13.05 -4.28
C CYS A 414 21.14 -14.51 -4.19
N PRO A 415 21.84 -14.92 -3.10
CA PRO A 415 22.38 -16.27 -2.98
C PRO A 415 21.32 -17.37 -3.09
N GLU A 416 20.21 -17.26 -2.36
CA GLU A 416 19.16 -18.31 -2.38
C GLU A 416 18.53 -18.46 -3.77
N LEU A 417 18.23 -17.36 -4.49
CA LEU A 417 17.68 -17.47 -5.86
C LEU A 417 18.71 -18.05 -6.85
N MET A 418 19.99 -17.67 -6.75
CA MET A 418 21.05 -18.20 -7.62
C MET A 418 21.29 -19.70 -7.37
N GLU A 419 21.26 -20.13 -6.11
CA GLU A 419 21.43 -21.54 -5.76
C GLU A 419 20.20 -22.38 -6.11
N LEU A 420 18.99 -21.83 -5.98
CA LEU A 420 17.75 -22.47 -6.44
C LEU A 420 17.70 -22.57 -7.96
N GLU A 421 18.06 -21.52 -8.69
CA GLU A 421 18.19 -21.55 -10.15
C GLU A 421 19.18 -22.65 -10.57
N ARG A 422 20.38 -22.67 -9.98
CA ARG A 422 21.38 -23.72 -10.25
C ARG A 422 20.85 -25.12 -9.92
N HIS A 423 20.11 -25.28 -8.82
CA HIS A 423 19.57 -26.57 -8.41
C HIS A 423 18.46 -27.06 -9.36
N PHE A 424 17.50 -26.20 -9.71
CA PHE A 424 16.38 -26.57 -10.57
C PHE A 424 16.78 -26.69 -12.05
N SER A 425 17.70 -25.86 -12.55
CA SER A 425 18.25 -26.04 -13.91
C SER A 425 19.00 -27.37 -14.06
N LEU A 426 19.73 -27.81 -13.03
CA LEU A 426 20.40 -29.13 -13.03
C LEU A 426 19.44 -30.33 -12.91
N VAL A 427 18.16 -30.10 -12.60
CA VAL A 427 17.11 -31.15 -12.63
C VAL A 427 16.42 -31.21 -14.00
N ILE A 428 16.48 -30.13 -14.79
CA ILE A 428 15.90 -30.08 -16.15
C ILE A 428 16.81 -30.79 -17.17
N ASP A 429 18.13 -30.67 -17.03
CA ASP A 429 19.11 -31.30 -17.93
C ASP A 429 19.91 -32.44 -17.23
N GLY A 430 19.41 -33.68 -17.27
CA GLY A 430 20.27 -34.83 -16.97
C GLY A 430 19.60 -36.20 -16.69
N PRO A 431 19.77 -37.20 -17.58
CA PRO A 431 19.61 -38.60 -17.21
C PRO A 431 20.85 -39.13 -16.49
N THR A 432 20.69 -39.56 -15.23
CA THR A 432 21.58 -40.46 -14.47
C THR A 432 23.11 -40.18 -14.45
N THR A 433 23.64 -39.75 -13.30
CA THR A 433 24.61 -40.57 -12.53
C THR A 433 24.92 -39.96 -11.16
N HIS A 434 24.96 -40.80 -10.11
CA HIS A 434 25.68 -40.49 -8.87
C HIS A 434 27.10 -41.04 -8.98
N GLN A 435 28.12 -40.18 -8.79
CA GLN A 435 29.40 -40.61 -8.23
C GLN A 435 30.10 -39.46 -7.50
N VAL A 436 31.14 -39.78 -6.72
CA VAL A 436 31.64 -38.96 -5.62
C VAL A 436 33.19 -39.01 -5.60
N MET A 437 33.80 -37.92 -5.11
CA MET A 437 35.24 -37.74 -4.78
C MET A 437 36.23 -37.24 -5.85
N TYR A 438 37.04 -36.25 -5.41
CA TYR A 438 38.45 -35.93 -5.71
C TYR A 438 39.08 -36.32 -7.06
N GLY A 439 39.62 -35.32 -7.80
CA GLY A 439 40.59 -35.57 -8.87
C GLY A 439 41.05 -34.34 -9.69
N ILE A 440 42.37 -34.14 -9.77
CA ILE A 440 43.15 -33.32 -10.71
C ILE A 440 44.29 -34.26 -11.20
N PRO A 441 44.80 -34.29 -12.46
CA PRO A 441 44.77 -33.27 -13.55
C PRO A 441 44.53 -33.79 -15.02
N THR A 442 44.70 -32.85 -15.97
CA THR A 442 45.37 -32.96 -17.31
C THR A 442 44.68 -33.43 -18.61
N SER A 443 44.86 -32.60 -19.66
CA SER A 443 44.82 -32.85 -21.12
C SER A 443 43.43 -33.18 -21.73
N PHE A 444 43.02 -32.67 -22.91
CA PHE A 444 43.74 -32.41 -24.17
C PHE A 444 43.33 -31.09 -24.90
N ARG A 445 44.09 -30.71 -25.94
CA ARG A 445 43.80 -29.71 -27.01
C ARG A 445 43.87 -30.45 -28.38
N PRO A 446 43.41 -29.94 -29.55
CA PRO A 446 43.26 -28.54 -30.01
C PRO A 446 41.77 -28.25 -30.40
N ALA A 447 41.32 -27.44 -31.38
CA ALA A 447 41.94 -26.65 -32.47
C ALA A 447 41.08 -25.44 -32.90
N VAL A 448 41.60 -24.58 -33.79
CA VAL A 448 40.90 -23.45 -34.42
C VAL A 448 41.42 -23.25 -35.86
N PRO A 449 40.55 -22.97 -36.85
CA PRO A 449 40.91 -22.25 -38.07
C PRO A 449 40.30 -20.83 -38.10
N THR A 450 41.06 -19.85 -38.59
CA THR A 450 40.62 -18.45 -38.77
C THR A 450 40.52 -18.06 -40.24
N THR A 451 39.76 -17.02 -40.57
CA THR A 451 39.94 -16.29 -41.84
C THR A 451 39.38 -14.86 -41.75
N VAL A 452 40.05 -13.91 -42.42
CA VAL A 452 39.70 -12.47 -42.43
C VAL A 452 39.88 -11.91 -43.84
N LYS A 453 39.00 -11.01 -44.28
CA LYS A 453 39.20 -10.18 -45.49
C LYS A 453 38.90 -8.69 -45.20
N ARG A 454 39.48 -7.78 -45.99
CA ARG A 454 39.72 -6.37 -45.60
C ARG A 454 39.81 -5.46 -46.83
N ARG A 455 39.09 -4.32 -46.84
CA ARG A 455 39.25 -3.05 -47.64
C ARG A 455 37.90 -2.28 -47.60
N LYS A 456 37.78 -0.97 -47.84
CA LYS A 456 38.71 0.09 -48.32
C LYS A 456 38.33 1.45 -47.69
N ARG A 457 39.21 2.48 -47.73
CA ARG A 457 38.91 3.88 -47.32
C ARG A 457 38.34 4.70 -48.49
N VAL A 458 37.53 5.71 -48.16
CA VAL A 458 37.23 6.91 -48.99
C VAL A 458 37.41 8.15 -48.09
N ARG A 459 37.70 9.34 -48.66
CA ARG A 459 37.88 10.61 -47.92
C ARG A 459 36.56 11.39 -47.80
N GLY A 460 36.41 12.14 -46.71
CA GLY A 460 35.14 12.76 -46.33
C GLY A 460 34.88 14.17 -46.88
N VAL A 461 33.70 14.68 -46.51
CA VAL A 461 33.34 16.10 -46.43
C VAL A 461 32.77 16.31 -45.02
N PHE A 462 33.06 17.44 -44.37
CA PHE A 462 32.48 17.82 -43.09
C PHE A 462 31.30 18.75 -43.32
N VAL A 463 30.12 18.39 -42.80
CA VAL A 463 28.97 19.30 -42.66
C VAL A 463 28.37 19.08 -41.27
N MET A 464 28.42 20.10 -40.41
CA MET A 464 27.70 20.06 -39.13
C MET A 464 26.24 20.43 -39.37
N MET A 465 25.35 19.43 -39.38
CA MET A 465 23.93 19.65 -39.12
C MET A 465 23.65 19.27 -37.66
N THR A 466 23.38 20.27 -36.83
CA THR A 466 23.19 20.11 -35.38
C THR A 466 21.81 19.52 -35.09
N VAL A 467 21.69 18.20 -35.15
CA VAL A 467 20.50 17.49 -34.66
C VAL A 467 20.45 17.63 -33.13
N LYS A 468 19.46 18.37 -32.62
CA LYS A 468 19.11 18.33 -31.19
C LYS A 468 18.62 16.93 -30.86
N THR A 469 19.45 16.11 -30.22
CA THR A 469 18.99 14.88 -29.57
C THR A 469 18.11 15.26 -28.38
N LEU A 470 16.80 15.11 -28.53
CA LEU A 470 15.88 15.11 -27.39
C LEU A 470 16.30 14.00 -26.41
N PRO A 471 16.17 14.21 -25.08
CA PRO A 471 16.51 13.17 -24.11
C PRO A 471 15.57 11.98 -24.28
N ASN A 472 16.11 10.75 -24.14
CA ASN A 472 15.33 9.52 -24.21
C ASN A 472 14.24 9.49 -23.12
N ALA A 473 13.01 9.81 -23.48
CA ALA A 473 11.86 9.65 -22.61
C ALA A 473 11.59 8.15 -22.40
N THR A 474 11.77 7.66 -21.17
CA THR A 474 11.33 6.32 -20.78
C THR A 474 9.81 6.26 -20.78
N MET A 475 9.23 5.68 -21.83
CA MET A 475 7.79 5.38 -21.93
C MET A 475 7.31 4.70 -20.65
N THR A 476 6.45 5.38 -19.88
CA THR A 476 5.77 4.76 -18.74
C THR A 476 4.77 3.75 -19.29
N ARG A 477 4.85 2.48 -18.86
CA ARG A 477 3.82 1.50 -19.21
C ARG A 477 2.46 1.95 -18.70
N LEU A 478 1.42 1.70 -19.49
CA LEU A 478 0.03 1.92 -19.15
C LEU A 478 -0.68 0.57 -19.08
N LEU A 479 -1.42 0.31 -18.00
CA LEU A 479 -2.11 -0.95 -17.76
C LEU A 479 -3.62 -0.73 -17.75
N PHE A 480 -4.35 -1.44 -18.60
CA PHE A 480 -5.80 -1.60 -18.47
C PHE A 480 -6.05 -2.91 -17.72
N SER A 481 -6.29 -2.83 -16.41
CA SER A 481 -6.29 -3.99 -15.51
C SER A 481 -4.94 -4.71 -15.55
N VAL A 482 -4.87 -5.90 -16.14
CA VAL A 482 -3.63 -6.68 -16.32
C VAL A 482 -3.01 -6.55 -17.73
N PHE A 483 -3.68 -5.86 -18.66
CA PHE A 483 -3.25 -5.74 -20.05
C PHE A 483 -2.32 -4.54 -20.24
N ASP A 484 -1.13 -4.73 -20.81
CA ASP A 484 -0.27 -3.63 -21.27
C ASP A 484 -0.90 -3.02 -22.53
N VAL A 485 -1.31 -1.74 -22.43
CA VAL A 485 -2.01 -0.99 -23.48
C VAL A 485 -1.20 0.22 -23.94
N THR A 486 0.13 0.19 -23.72
CA THR A 486 1.00 1.35 -23.92
C THR A 486 1.06 1.85 -25.37
N THR A 487 0.90 0.97 -26.37
CA THR A 487 0.87 1.40 -27.80
C THR A 487 -0.53 1.69 -28.34
N GLN A 488 -1.58 1.38 -27.57
CA GLN A 488 -2.99 1.66 -27.88
C GLN A 488 -3.45 3.00 -27.30
N ALA A 489 -2.61 3.65 -26.48
CA ALA A 489 -2.91 4.90 -25.78
C ALA A 489 -2.57 6.13 -26.63
N PHE A 490 -3.57 6.96 -26.89
CA PHE A 490 -3.43 8.19 -27.69
C PHE A 490 -3.44 9.48 -26.84
N TYR A 491 -3.96 9.42 -25.61
CA TYR A 491 -4.03 10.54 -24.68
C TYR A 491 -3.59 10.12 -23.27
N LYS A 492 -2.91 11.02 -22.55
CA LYS A 492 -2.47 10.81 -21.16
C LYS A 492 -2.56 12.12 -20.36
N ALA A 493 -3.27 12.06 -19.25
CA ALA A 493 -3.34 13.10 -18.22
C ALA A 493 -2.55 12.67 -16.96
N LYS A 494 -2.64 13.45 -15.87
CA LYS A 494 -1.93 13.15 -14.61
C LYS A 494 -2.35 11.80 -14.01
N HIS A 495 -3.66 11.54 -13.94
CA HIS A 495 -4.25 10.38 -13.25
C HIS A 495 -5.13 9.51 -14.15
N SER A 496 -5.18 9.78 -15.46
CA SER A 496 -5.96 9.01 -16.44
C SER A 496 -5.29 9.01 -17.81
N PHE A 497 -5.75 8.16 -18.70
CA PHE A 497 -5.32 8.01 -20.09
C PHE A 497 -6.49 7.54 -20.96
N ALA A 498 -6.35 7.57 -22.29
CA ALA A 498 -7.37 7.04 -23.21
C ALA A 498 -6.76 6.13 -24.27
N ILE A 499 -7.48 5.04 -24.57
CA ILE A 499 -7.07 3.96 -25.48
C ILE A 499 -8.14 3.70 -26.54
N VAL A 500 -7.69 3.24 -27.71
CA VAL A 500 -8.62 2.71 -28.72
C VAL A 500 -9.20 1.36 -28.27
N ASN A 501 -10.49 1.14 -28.51
CA ASN A 501 -11.15 -0.11 -28.11
C ASN A 501 -10.71 -1.29 -29.02
N LEU A 502 -10.61 -2.51 -28.49
CA LEU A 502 -10.36 -3.72 -29.29
C LEU A 502 -11.50 -4.01 -30.28
N LYS A 503 -12.75 -3.72 -29.88
CA LYS A 503 -13.96 -3.87 -30.69
C LYS A 503 -14.78 -2.57 -30.63
N PRO A 504 -14.69 -1.69 -31.63
CA PRO A 504 -15.56 -0.52 -31.69
C PRO A 504 -17.02 -0.92 -31.91
N ILE A 505 -17.95 -0.05 -31.49
CA ILE A 505 -19.40 -0.20 -31.70
C ILE A 505 -19.86 0.77 -32.79
N VAL A 506 -19.32 1.99 -32.74
CA VAL A 506 -19.35 2.98 -33.81
C VAL A 506 -17.91 3.42 -34.12
N PRO A 507 -17.63 3.99 -35.31
CA PRO A 507 -16.33 4.60 -35.59
C PRO A 507 -15.95 5.63 -34.52
N GLY A 508 -14.73 5.54 -33.99
CA GLY A 508 -14.28 6.38 -32.89
C GLY A 508 -14.74 5.96 -31.49
N HIS A 509 -15.27 4.73 -31.32
CA HIS A 509 -15.46 4.17 -29.97
C HIS A 509 -14.09 3.93 -29.29
N VAL A 510 -13.80 4.75 -28.28
CA VAL A 510 -12.59 4.72 -27.44
C VAL A 510 -12.94 4.61 -25.96
N LEU A 511 -11.96 4.24 -25.13
CA LEU A 511 -12.12 4.15 -23.68
C LEU A 511 -11.25 5.20 -22.97
N VAL A 512 -11.80 5.85 -21.94
CA VAL A 512 -11.04 6.71 -21.01
C VAL A 512 -10.96 6.03 -19.64
N VAL A 513 -9.76 5.95 -19.09
CA VAL A 513 -9.36 5.00 -18.04
C VAL A 513 -8.49 5.71 -16.99
N PRO A 514 -8.66 5.48 -15.67
CA PRO A 514 -7.74 5.99 -14.65
C PRO A 514 -6.38 5.27 -14.71
N GLN A 515 -5.31 5.89 -14.24
CA GLN A 515 -3.98 5.25 -14.20
C GLN A 515 -3.88 4.17 -13.09
N ARG A 516 -4.68 4.30 -12.03
CA ARG A 516 -4.75 3.32 -10.94
C ARG A 516 -5.85 2.30 -11.23
N SER A 517 -5.46 1.04 -11.38
CA SER A 517 -6.38 -0.07 -11.67
C SER A 517 -7.31 -0.39 -10.50
N VAL A 518 -8.46 0.30 -10.42
CA VAL A 518 -9.53 0.03 -9.45
C VAL A 518 -10.82 -0.44 -10.13
N PRO A 519 -11.57 -1.39 -9.54
CA PRO A 519 -12.77 -1.95 -10.16
C PRO A 519 -13.99 -1.01 -10.13
N ARG A 520 -14.14 -0.14 -9.13
CA ARG A 520 -15.33 0.73 -8.96
C ARG A 520 -15.02 2.21 -9.01
N LEU A 521 -15.99 3.02 -9.42
CA LEU A 521 -15.93 4.48 -9.34
C LEU A 521 -15.72 4.96 -7.90
N ALA A 522 -16.35 4.28 -6.94
CA ALA A 522 -16.21 4.55 -5.50
C ALA A 522 -14.82 4.21 -4.92
N ASP A 523 -13.94 3.55 -5.68
CA ASP A 523 -12.56 3.25 -5.26
C ASP A 523 -11.57 4.37 -5.66
N LEU A 524 -11.98 5.33 -6.49
CA LEU A 524 -11.18 6.47 -6.95
C LEU A 524 -11.14 7.59 -5.90
N ASP A 525 -10.02 8.33 -5.83
CA ASP A 525 -9.99 9.58 -5.06
C ASP A 525 -10.55 10.78 -5.87
N ASP A 526 -10.94 11.86 -5.18
CA ASP A 526 -11.51 13.06 -5.83
C ASP A 526 -10.61 13.67 -6.91
N SER A 527 -9.28 13.53 -6.79
CA SER A 527 -8.31 14.07 -7.76
C SER A 527 -8.19 13.18 -8.99
N GLU A 528 -8.27 11.85 -8.82
CA GLU A 528 -8.37 10.89 -9.90
C GLU A 528 -9.70 11.01 -10.63
N LEU A 529 -10.83 11.07 -9.91
CA LEU A 529 -12.17 11.23 -10.46
C LEU A 529 -12.31 12.57 -11.20
N THR A 530 -11.85 13.67 -10.61
CA THR A 530 -11.83 14.99 -11.28
C THR A 530 -10.94 14.96 -12.53
N CYS A 531 -9.79 14.30 -12.48
CA CYS A 531 -8.91 14.17 -13.65
C CYS A 531 -9.53 13.28 -14.73
N LEU A 532 -10.23 12.21 -14.35
CA LEU A 532 -10.93 11.28 -15.24
C LEU A 532 -12.10 11.98 -15.93
N MET A 533 -12.96 12.68 -15.19
CA MET A 533 -14.09 13.45 -15.74
C MET A 533 -13.64 14.61 -16.63
N ARG A 534 -12.52 15.29 -16.30
CA ARG A 534 -11.90 16.28 -17.19
C ARG A 534 -11.34 15.64 -18.47
N SER A 535 -10.74 14.46 -18.38
CA SER A 535 -10.26 13.70 -19.54
C SER A 535 -11.39 13.22 -20.43
N ILE A 536 -12.51 12.74 -19.85
CA ILE A 536 -13.74 12.36 -20.56
C ILE A 536 -14.30 13.54 -21.37
N ASN A 537 -14.41 14.73 -20.76
CA ASN A 537 -14.87 15.96 -21.42
C ASN A 537 -13.91 16.38 -22.56
N HIS A 538 -12.59 16.34 -22.32
CA HIS A 538 -11.60 16.75 -23.31
C HIS A 538 -11.47 15.76 -24.48
N VAL A 539 -11.33 14.46 -24.19
CA VAL A 539 -11.32 13.40 -25.20
C VAL A 539 -12.63 13.39 -25.96
N GLY A 540 -13.78 13.48 -25.29
CA GLY A 540 -15.10 13.56 -25.91
C GLY A 540 -15.18 14.63 -27.00
N LYS A 541 -14.78 15.87 -26.68
CA LYS A 541 -14.76 16.99 -27.64
C LYS A 541 -13.83 16.76 -28.83
N VAL A 542 -12.67 16.13 -28.61
CA VAL A 542 -11.76 15.79 -29.71
C VAL A 542 -12.35 14.68 -30.59
N MET A 543 -12.93 13.64 -29.99
CA MET A 543 -13.52 12.50 -30.71
C MET A 543 -14.78 12.89 -31.50
N GLU A 544 -15.66 13.71 -30.92
CA GLU A 544 -16.82 14.30 -31.60
C GLU A 544 -16.38 15.11 -32.83
N ARG A 545 -15.41 16.02 -32.66
CA ARG A 545 -14.84 16.81 -33.76
C ARG A 545 -14.16 15.95 -34.84
N VAL A 546 -13.31 15.00 -34.45
CA VAL A 546 -12.44 14.23 -35.36
C VAL A 546 -13.23 13.22 -36.20
N TYR A 547 -14.26 12.60 -35.62
CA TYR A 547 -15.14 11.68 -36.37
C TYR A 547 -16.36 12.39 -36.99
N GLY A 548 -16.55 13.69 -36.72
CA GLY A 548 -17.69 14.48 -37.19
C GLY A 548 -19.01 13.98 -36.61
N GLY A 549 -19.06 13.78 -35.29
CA GLY A 549 -20.28 13.43 -34.57
C GLY A 549 -21.17 14.65 -34.32
N ASP A 550 -22.48 14.39 -34.25
CA ASP A 550 -23.51 15.34 -33.84
C ASP A 550 -23.77 15.32 -32.32
N GLY A 551 -23.09 14.41 -31.60
CA GLY A 551 -23.15 14.25 -30.15
C GLY A 551 -22.32 13.04 -29.68
N LEU A 552 -22.39 12.74 -28.37
CA LEU A 552 -21.70 11.61 -27.74
C LEU A 552 -22.66 10.73 -26.95
N THR A 553 -22.47 9.41 -27.03
CA THR A 553 -22.86 8.51 -25.94
C THR A 553 -21.65 8.30 -25.05
N ILE A 554 -21.80 8.62 -23.76
CA ILE A 554 -20.79 8.40 -22.71
C ILE A 554 -21.39 7.39 -21.72
N ALA A 555 -20.72 6.26 -21.52
CA ALA A 555 -21.23 5.17 -20.69
C ALA A 555 -20.13 4.58 -19.79
N CYS A 556 -20.50 4.10 -18.60
CA CYS A 556 -19.62 3.38 -17.68
C CYS A 556 -20.42 2.28 -16.98
N GLN A 557 -19.93 1.04 -17.03
CA GLN A 557 -20.50 -0.07 -16.27
C GLN A 557 -19.73 -0.18 -14.94
N ASP A 558 -20.31 0.38 -13.87
CA ASP A 558 -19.66 0.43 -12.56
C ASP A 558 -19.88 -0.87 -11.76
N GLY A 559 -18.97 -1.83 -11.97
CA GLY A 559 -19.00 -3.13 -11.31
C GLY A 559 -19.87 -4.18 -12.00
N LYS A 560 -19.57 -5.45 -11.73
CA LYS A 560 -20.11 -6.61 -12.48
C LYS A 560 -21.64 -6.68 -12.60
N ALA A 561 -22.39 -6.16 -11.63
CA ALA A 561 -23.86 -6.14 -11.68
C ALA A 561 -24.44 -5.12 -12.69
N ALA A 562 -23.62 -4.18 -13.17
CA ALA A 562 -23.96 -3.23 -14.24
C ALA A 562 -23.40 -3.65 -15.62
N GLY A 563 -22.93 -4.90 -15.75
CA GLY A 563 -22.37 -5.50 -16.98
C GLY A 563 -20.84 -5.65 -16.99
N GLN A 564 -20.12 -4.91 -16.14
CA GLN A 564 -18.66 -4.77 -16.18
C GLN A 564 -17.91 -6.12 -16.26
N SER A 565 -17.16 -6.29 -17.36
CA SER A 565 -16.38 -7.49 -17.68
C SER A 565 -14.92 -7.38 -17.26
N VAL A 566 -14.31 -6.20 -17.41
CA VAL A 566 -12.93 -5.92 -16.99
C VAL A 566 -12.98 -5.21 -15.62
N PRO A 567 -12.33 -5.76 -14.57
CA PRO A 567 -12.35 -5.17 -13.23
C PRO A 567 -11.40 -3.96 -13.12
N HIS A 568 -11.70 -2.94 -13.92
CA HIS A 568 -11.06 -1.63 -13.96
C HIS A 568 -12.09 -0.62 -14.47
N VAL A 569 -12.32 0.48 -13.75
CA VAL A 569 -13.14 1.61 -14.21
C VAL A 569 -12.72 2.02 -15.62
N HIS A 570 -13.68 2.11 -16.53
CA HIS A 570 -13.49 2.71 -17.84
C HIS A 570 -14.78 3.35 -18.33
N PHE A 571 -14.64 4.45 -19.06
CA PHE A 571 -15.73 5.16 -19.71
C PHE A 571 -15.63 4.97 -21.22
N HIS A 572 -16.68 4.43 -21.82
CA HIS A 572 -16.84 4.36 -23.25
C HIS A 572 -17.24 5.74 -23.78
N ILE A 573 -16.52 6.21 -24.80
CA ILE A 573 -16.84 7.43 -25.54
C ILE A 573 -17.18 7.02 -26.97
N LEU A 574 -18.42 7.27 -27.39
CA LEU A 574 -18.94 6.89 -28.71
C LEU A 574 -19.45 8.13 -29.45
N PRO A 575 -18.75 8.63 -30.49
CA PRO A 575 -19.27 9.66 -31.39
C PRO A 575 -20.53 9.17 -32.11
N ARG A 576 -21.63 9.93 -31.97
CA ARG A 576 -22.94 9.61 -32.55
C ARG A 576 -23.24 10.53 -33.73
N LYS A 577 -24.08 10.09 -34.67
CA LYS A 577 -24.54 10.92 -35.81
C LYS A 577 -26.04 10.81 -36.04
N PHE A 578 -26.64 11.85 -36.61
CA PHE A 578 -28.02 11.79 -37.11
C PHE A 578 -28.15 10.87 -38.35
N HIS A 579 -27.08 10.72 -39.13
CA HIS A 579 -27.05 9.95 -40.37
C HIS A 579 -25.77 9.10 -40.47
N GLY A 580 -25.90 7.85 -40.91
CA GLY A 580 -24.77 6.89 -41.00
C GLY A 580 -24.32 6.28 -39.67
N ASP A 581 -25.01 6.59 -38.57
CA ASP A 581 -24.87 5.91 -37.28
C ASP A 581 -25.68 4.59 -37.29
N PRO A 582 -25.12 3.44 -36.88
CA PRO A 582 -25.85 2.16 -36.88
C PRO A 582 -27.13 2.16 -36.01
N PHE A 583 -27.19 3.05 -35.01
CA PHE A 583 -28.30 3.17 -34.06
C PHE A 583 -29.14 4.44 -34.32
N ALA A 584 -29.03 5.04 -35.51
CA ALA A 584 -29.82 6.21 -35.90
C ALA A 584 -31.33 5.93 -35.82
N GLY A 585 -32.06 6.75 -35.06
CA GLY A 585 -33.49 6.56 -34.80
C GLY A 585 -33.83 5.46 -33.80
N LYS A 586 -32.82 4.77 -33.24
CA LYS A 586 -32.97 3.68 -32.26
C LYS A 586 -31.90 3.73 -31.16
N ASN A 587 -31.77 4.89 -30.50
CA ASN A 587 -30.63 5.14 -29.61
C ASN A 587 -30.44 4.11 -28.48
N ASP A 588 -31.52 3.48 -28.00
CA ASP A 588 -31.45 2.55 -26.88
C ASP A 588 -30.87 1.17 -27.25
N GLU A 589 -30.81 0.80 -28.54
CA GLU A 589 -30.14 -0.43 -29.00
C GLU A 589 -28.61 -0.38 -28.80
N ILE A 590 -28.04 0.78 -28.44
CA ILE A 590 -26.62 0.92 -28.11
C ILE A 590 -26.25 0.30 -26.74
N TYR A 591 -27.21 0.15 -25.82
CA TYR A 591 -26.94 -0.37 -24.47
C TYR A 591 -26.72 -1.91 -24.46
N PRO A 592 -27.56 -2.74 -25.13
CA PRO A 592 -27.23 -4.15 -25.36
C PRO A 592 -25.91 -4.33 -26.12
N ALA A 593 -25.67 -3.51 -27.16
CA ALA A 593 -24.44 -3.57 -27.94
C ALA A 593 -23.16 -3.24 -27.15
N LEU A 594 -23.28 -2.52 -26.02
CA LEU A 594 -22.21 -2.30 -25.03
C LEU A 594 -22.01 -3.53 -24.12
N GLU A 595 -23.09 -4.08 -23.56
CA GLU A 595 -23.06 -5.27 -22.71
C GLU A 595 -22.49 -6.50 -23.44
N GLU A 596 -22.93 -6.76 -24.67
CA GLU A 596 -22.38 -7.82 -25.52
C GLU A 596 -20.89 -7.62 -25.86
N ASN A 597 -20.46 -6.37 -26.01
CA ASN A 597 -19.06 -6.06 -26.32
C ASN A 597 -18.15 -6.39 -25.14
N GLU A 598 -18.51 -5.93 -23.94
CA GLU A 598 -17.87 -6.30 -22.67
C GLU A 598 -17.86 -7.82 -22.46
N ALA A 599 -19.01 -8.48 -22.61
CA ALA A 599 -19.13 -9.95 -22.47
C ALA A 599 -18.24 -10.75 -23.45
N SER A 600 -17.85 -10.16 -24.58
CA SER A 600 -17.05 -10.82 -25.62
C SER A 600 -15.53 -10.86 -25.36
N ILE A 601 -15.06 -10.29 -24.24
CA ILE A 601 -13.65 -10.32 -23.84
C ILE A 601 -13.30 -11.70 -23.23
N PRO A 602 -12.21 -12.39 -23.65
CA PRO A 602 -11.92 -13.79 -23.26
C PRO A 602 -11.81 -14.09 -21.76
N HIS A 603 -12.94 -14.39 -21.12
CA HIS A 603 -13.02 -14.85 -19.74
C HIS A 603 -12.61 -16.33 -19.63
N ASN A 604 -11.46 -16.59 -19.00
CA ASN A 604 -11.06 -17.93 -18.56
C ASN A 604 -11.84 -18.37 -17.30
N LEU A 605 -13.18 -18.34 -17.37
CA LEU A 605 -14.12 -19.03 -16.47
C LEU A 605 -15.55 -18.96 -17.07
N LYS A 606 -16.13 -20.14 -17.34
CA LYS A 606 -17.45 -20.41 -17.92
C LYS A 606 -18.59 -20.36 -16.86
N HIS A 607 -19.90 -20.32 -17.15
CA HIS A 607 -20.75 -20.35 -18.36
C HIS A 607 -22.13 -19.76 -18.01
N ILE A 608 -22.85 -19.14 -18.97
CA ILE A 608 -24.30 -19.26 -19.29
C ILE A 608 -24.66 -18.15 -20.31
N PRO A 609 -25.45 -18.41 -21.36
CA PRO A 609 -25.73 -17.41 -22.40
C PRO A 609 -26.99 -16.58 -22.11
N LEU A 610 -26.87 -15.27 -22.34
CA LEU A 610 -27.98 -14.42 -22.78
C LEU A 610 -27.66 -13.99 -24.21
N ARG A 611 -28.58 -14.27 -25.14
CA ARG A 611 -28.53 -13.76 -26.51
C ARG A 611 -29.42 -12.53 -26.60
N VAL A 612 -28.80 -11.42 -26.98
CA VAL A 612 -29.41 -10.38 -27.81
C VAL A 612 -28.57 -10.38 -29.11
N ASP A 613 -29.17 -9.99 -30.24
CA ASP A 613 -28.57 -10.22 -31.56
C ASP A 613 -27.82 -8.97 -32.09
N ALA A 614 -26.81 -8.45 -31.40
CA ALA A 614 -26.01 -7.28 -31.84
C ALA A 614 -24.64 -7.67 -32.46
N ASP A 615 -24.68 -8.27 -33.65
CA ASP A 615 -23.54 -8.62 -34.52
C ASP A 615 -22.46 -9.55 -33.91
N ASP A 616 -22.72 -10.86 -33.99
CA ASP A 616 -21.72 -11.95 -33.84
C ASP A 616 -20.53 -11.81 -34.84
N ASP A 617 -20.71 -11.07 -35.94
CA ASP A 617 -19.70 -10.85 -37.00
C ASP A 617 -18.60 -9.82 -36.66
N ARG A 618 -18.69 -9.12 -35.51
CA ARG A 618 -17.72 -8.07 -35.10
C ARG A 618 -16.36 -8.65 -34.69
N LYS A 619 -15.49 -8.82 -35.69
CA LYS A 619 -14.08 -9.24 -35.53
C LYS A 619 -13.28 -8.22 -34.69
N PRO A 620 -12.41 -8.68 -33.76
CA PRO A 620 -11.47 -7.80 -33.06
C PRO A 620 -10.51 -7.10 -34.02
N ARG A 621 -10.14 -5.84 -33.72
CA ARG A 621 -9.04 -5.15 -34.40
C ARG A 621 -7.71 -5.83 -34.09
N THR A 622 -6.78 -5.81 -35.04
CA THR A 622 -5.40 -6.27 -34.81
C THR A 622 -4.58 -5.21 -34.08
N LEU A 623 -3.52 -5.62 -33.37
CA LEU A 623 -2.65 -4.69 -32.64
C LEU A 623 -2.04 -3.59 -33.53
N PRO A 624 -1.58 -3.86 -34.78
CA PRO A 624 -1.07 -2.80 -35.67
C PRO A 624 -2.14 -1.78 -36.08
N GLU A 625 -3.39 -2.20 -36.33
CA GLU A 625 -4.48 -1.27 -36.64
C GLU A 625 -4.80 -0.38 -35.44
N MET A 626 -4.85 -0.95 -34.24
CA MET A 626 -5.04 -0.19 -32.99
C MET A 626 -3.90 0.80 -32.72
N GLU A 627 -2.65 0.40 -32.96
CA GLU A 627 -1.49 1.27 -32.79
C GLU A 627 -1.46 2.39 -33.85
N GLN A 628 -1.81 2.10 -35.11
CA GLN A 628 -1.93 3.11 -36.16
C GLN A 628 -3.04 4.14 -35.84
N GLU A 629 -4.19 3.70 -35.37
CA GLU A 629 -5.30 4.57 -34.95
C GLU A 629 -4.90 5.42 -33.73
N ALA A 630 -4.22 4.83 -32.74
CA ALA A 630 -3.75 5.55 -31.56
C ALA A 630 -2.69 6.62 -31.93
N GLN A 631 -1.75 6.31 -32.83
CA GLN A 631 -0.77 7.27 -33.34
C GLN A 631 -1.43 8.42 -34.11
N TRP A 632 -2.46 8.12 -34.93
CA TRP A 632 -3.22 9.15 -35.65
C TRP A 632 -4.03 10.05 -34.69
N LEU A 633 -4.76 9.46 -33.73
CA LEU A 633 -5.54 10.22 -32.76
C LEU A 633 -4.69 11.15 -31.90
N LYS A 634 -3.48 10.73 -31.54
CA LYS A 634 -2.55 11.49 -30.69
C LYS A 634 -2.20 12.87 -31.26
N GLY A 635 -2.12 13.01 -32.59
CA GLY A 635 -1.84 14.29 -33.25
C GLY A 635 -2.82 15.41 -32.86
N PHE A 636 -4.12 15.09 -32.78
CA PHE A 636 -5.17 16.06 -32.44
C PHE A 636 -5.14 16.58 -30.99
N PHE A 637 -4.35 15.94 -30.11
CA PHE A 637 -4.14 16.38 -28.73
C PHE A 637 -2.86 17.22 -28.58
N GLU A 638 -1.83 16.96 -29.38
CA GLU A 638 -0.56 17.72 -29.36
C GLU A 638 -0.73 19.15 -29.92
N GLU A 639 -1.67 19.36 -30.84
CA GLU A 639 -2.02 20.68 -31.39
C GLU A 639 -2.64 21.65 -30.35
N THR A 640 -3.03 21.18 -29.16
CA THR A 640 -3.77 21.99 -28.16
C THR A 640 -2.87 22.50 -27.01
N GLN A 641 -1.55 22.59 -27.23
CA GLN A 641 -0.56 23.07 -26.24
C GLN A 641 0.27 24.29 -26.69
N GLN A 642 -0.27 25.11 -27.60
CA GLN A 642 0.28 26.43 -27.95
C GLN A 642 -0.59 27.56 -27.41
#